data_AF-A0A2V8GBF4-F1
#
_entry.id   AF-A0A2V8GBF4-F1
#
_cell.length_a   1.000
_cell.length_b   1.000
_cell.length_c   1.000
_cell.angle_alpha   90.00
_cell.angle_beta   90.00
_cell.angle_gamma   90.00
#
_symmetry.space_group_name_H-M   'P 1'
#
loop_
_entity.id
_entity.type
_entity.pdbx_description
1 polymer ?
#
loop_
_entity_poly.entity_id
_entity_poly.type
_entity_poly.pdbx_seq_one_letter_code
_entity_poly.pdbx_strand_id
1 'polypeptide(L)'
;MVADMPIADSGRDRRASLARHRLGAKRQRFAASLAVAVFASGLARAAAPATAVVLPIEVVGENGRTSSVVVDVPAQRAREVRSLWMQIHGLRFADMASVQINNSAWFSLNNDTVVIAEPGNRYGGIGGGFSTLKMTLAIPGDVIVDGVNTIRFRFNKSDGVVSGFRVVAFNLLTGDSSKVLAPDAFTEDDPDTWPAPLRDPDAVRAGQDLWQRAQLQASSLPHAPQIRAHCSDCHAHDGRDLKYFGYSNASIAARSRFHGLSDLQGQQIASYIRSLSVRSLGRPWNPPYQPGPGLDAQPVANWAAGAGLSWTLDSDSATLPFIFAASDDVARRSATDGLAASLDWSAIVPLINRHAFRPDGNLNPRQIPISLQLPDWNHWLPSVHPLDAWGPVFQNSEFFELYGSIESPSAAKSKQSLRSALASPDLSEFISSGRIVTLFDKWTSARRAFLKSYVEGKGVNWTPDLAVRAYSTQLWQRVKTWEMTQEFGLEGRGHELFGASGEARTWFNTIPAATEPVAVNIPDGPSGMGGSALTNEYFDASWYELQLLLNSGNHRHRDRLPVDWIYVIGGFQDLYAESRRPEPARLLVALIKAMQSTDPRIGPEDFAQGWRPSQNVDPTIMVDAVWAPMFQSLSNDAKRAVTESFLAAWLEKNTQYSAGRYFRVGLAQSSYGTPAKYGNISGSKVWEAAPLFMAAGVDPQLVRQLQKWGASYADTAARFQYSPGTAQSKTPASKKGGGK
;
A
#
# COMPACT_ATOMS: atom_id res chain seq x y z
N MET A 1 50.67 -23.14 -32.25
CA MET A 1 49.88 -24.38 -32.31
C MET A 1 48.45 -23.94 -32.64
N VAL A 2 48.14 -23.63 -33.90
CA VAL A 2 47.88 -24.54 -35.06
C VAL A 2 46.67 -25.43 -34.72
N ALA A 3 45.53 -25.44 -35.44
CA ALA A 3 45.16 -24.98 -36.79
C ALA A 3 43.63 -24.70 -36.77
N ASP A 4 43.13 -23.66 -37.43
CA ASP A 4 42.73 -23.58 -38.85
C ASP A 4 41.33 -24.16 -39.19
N MET A 5 40.52 -23.23 -39.68
CA MET A 5 39.37 -23.28 -40.60
C MET A 5 39.82 -23.87 -41.98
N PRO A 6 39.14 -23.78 -43.16
CA PRO A 6 37.73 -23.52 -43.55
C PRO A 6 37.27 -24.29 -44.86
N ILE A 7 36.14 -23.80 -45.46
CA ILE A 7 35.73 -23.71 -46.91
C ILE A 7 35.07 -24.88 -47.68
N ALA A 8 34.04 -24.48 -48.47
CA ALA A 8 33.79 -24.76 -49.91
C ALA A 8 32.84 -25.93 -50.26
N ASP A 9 31.99 -25.91 -51.31
CA ASP A 9 31.63 -24.95 -52.37
C ASP A 9 30.50 -25.57 -53.25
N SER A 10 29.78 -24.70 -53.96
CA SER A 10 29.21 -24.88 -55.32
C SER A 10 27.97 -25.75 -55.58
N GLY A 11 27.10 -25.26 -56.50
CA GLY A 11 26.45 -26.16 -57.48
C GLY A 11 25.06 -25.82 -58.03
N ARG A 12 24.99 -24.79 -58.89
CA ARG A 12 24.07 -24.54 -60.04
C ARG A 12 22.90 -25.50 -60.39
N ASP A 13 21.76 -24.85 -60.70
CA ASP A 13 20.88 -24.97 -61.88
C ASP A 13 20.70 -26.31 -62.61
N ARG A 14 19.43 -26.71 -62.80
CA ARG A 14 18.88 -27.12 -64.12
C ARG A 14 17.34 -27.10 -64.17
N ARG A 15 16.83 -26.47 -65.23
CA ARG A 15 15.44 -26.42 -65.72
C ARG A 15 14.97 -27.77 -66.28
N ALA A 16 13.66 -28.01 -66.22
CA ALA A 16 12.79 -28.62 -67.25
C ALA A 16 11.34 -28.59 -66.70
N SER A 17 10.22 -28.47 -67.42
CA SER A 17 9.85 -28.19 -68.81
C SER A 17 8.34 -28.49 -68.88
N LEU A 18 7.54 -27.59 -69.48
CA LEU A 18 6.31 -27.80 -70.30
C LEU A 18 5.23 -28.80 -69.79
N ALA A 19 3.93 -28.49 -69.78
CA ALA A 19 3.16 -28.11 -70.96
C ALA A 19 1.80 -27.50 -70.62
N ARG A 20 1.37 -26.58 -71.50
CA ARG A 20 0.02 -26.03 -71.63
C ARG A 20 -0.81 -26.94 -72.53
N HIS A 21 -2.12 -27.04 -72.29
CA HIS A 21 -3.11 -27.24 -73.35
C HIS A 21 -4.31 -26.29 -73.17
N ARG A 22 -4.55 -25.49 -74.23
CA ARG A 22 -5.76 -24.69 -74.50
C ARG A 22 -6.63 -25.47 -75.47
N LEU A 23 -7.95 -25.23 -75.46
CA LEU A 23 -8.93 -25.15 -76.58
C LEU A 23 -10.31 -25.49 -75.99
N GLY A 24 -11.42 -24.82 -76.28
CA GLY A 24 -11.72 -23.74 -77.20
C GLY A 24 -13.16 -23.24 -76.95
N ALA A 25 -13.48 -22.07 -77.50
CA ALA A 25 -14.80 -21.45 -77.41
C ALA A 25 -15.77 -22.02 -78.45
N LYS A 26 -17.06 -22.17 -78.09
CA LYS A 26 -18.19 -22.10 -79.04
C LYS A 26 -19.39 -21.41 -78.38
N ARG A 27 -19.89 -20.38 -79.07
CA ARG A 27 -21.16 -19.68 -78.83
C ARG A 27 -22.33 -20.51 -79.37
N GLN A 28 -23.43 -20.57 -78.63
CA GLN A 28 -24.78 -20.75 -79.19
C GLN A 28 -25.74 -19.79 -78.49
N ARG A 29 -26.55 -19.07 -79.27
CA ARG A 29 -27.66 -18.22 -78.82
C ARG A 29 -28.94 -19.03 -78.96
N PHE A 30 -29.78 -19.03 -77.93
CA PHE A 30 -31.24 -19.12 -78.07
C PHE A 30 -31.90 -18.27 -76.98
N ALA A 31 -32.94 -17.55 -77.38
CA ALA A 31 -33.67 -16.58 -76.58
C ALA A 31 -34.84 -17.23 -75.83
N ALA A 32 -35.31 -16.49 -74.82
CA ALA A 32 -36.68 -16.40 -74.30
C ALA A 32 -36.93 -16.92 -72.88
N SER A 33 -37.57 -16.01 -72.13
CA SER A 33 -38.60 -16.21 -71.09
C SER A 33 -38.20 -15.85 -69.67
N LEU A 34 -38.77 -14.70 -69.28
CA LEU A 34 -38.94 -14.12 -67.96
C LEU A 34 -39.39 -15.14 -66.91
N ALA A 35 -38.70 -15.20 -65.77
CA ALA A 35 -39.28 -15.56 -64.48
C ALA A 35 -38.53 -14.79 -63.39
N VAL A 36 -39.16 -13.71 -62.92
CA VAL A 36 -38.71 -12.97 -61.74
C VAL A 36 -39.01 -13.85 -60.53
N ALA A 37 -37.98 -14.45 -59.95
CA ALA A 37 -38.00 -14.99 -58.60
C ALA A 37 -37.19 -14.06 -57.71
N VAL A 38 -37.87 -13.19 -56.97
CA VAL A 38 -37.27 -12.40 -55.88
C VAL A 38 -36.95 -13.38 -54.76
N PHE A 39 -35.74 -13.94 -54.77
CA PHE A 39 -35.15 -14.52 -53.58
C PHE A 39 -34.52 -13.38 -52.78
N ALA A 40 -35.28 -12.87 -51.80
CA ALA A 40 -34.72 -12.13 -50.69
C ALA A 40 -33.81 -13.09 -49.89
N SER A 41 -32.58 -13.27 -50.38
CA SER A 41 -31.50 -13.85 -49.61
C SER A 41 -31.12 -12.78 -48.59
N GLY A 42 -31.70 -12.90 -47.39
CA GLY A 42 -31.23 -12.18 -46.22
C GLY A 42 -29.74 -12.49 -46.07
N LEU A 43 -28.89 -11.52 -46.43
CA LEU A 43 -27.50 -11.52 -46.00
C LEU A 43 -27.55 -11.45 -44.48
N ALA A 44 -27.46 -12.62 -43.84
CA ALA A 44 -27.02 -12.72 -42.46
C ALA A 44 -25.68 -12.02 -42.42
N ARG A 45 -25.69 -10.78 -41.93
CA ARG A 45 -24.47 -10.05 -41.60
C ARG A 45 -23.82 -10.88 -40.51
N ALA A 46 -22.82 -11.68 -40.89
CA ALA A 46 -21.98 -12.36 -39.92
C ALA A 46 -21.51 -11.28 -38.94
N ALA A 47 -21.97 -11.37 -37.69
CA ALA A 47 -21.52 -10.48 -36.63
C ALA A 47 -20.00 -10.61 -36.60
N ALA A 48 -19.30 -9.50 -36.83
CA ALA A 48 -17.87 -9.48 -36.56
C ALA A 48 -17.69 -9.91 -35.10
N PRO A 49 -16.74 -10.82 -34.79
CA PRO A 49 -16.52 -11.25 -33.41
C PRO A 49 -16.33 -10.00 -32.55
N ALA A 50 -17.11 -9.90 -31.48
CA ALA A 50 -17.01 -8.78 -30.56
C ALA A 50 -15.57 -8.71 -30.04
N THR A 51 -14.86 -7.63 -30.36
CA THR A 51 -13.51 -7.38 -29.83
C THR A 51 -13.58 -7.32 -28.31
N ALA A 52 -12.65 -7.99 -27.64
CA ALA A 52 -12.56 -7.97 -26.18
C ALA A 52 -12.45 -6.52 -25.67
N VAL A 53 -13.05 -6.26 -24.51
CA VAL A 53 -13.00 -4.97 -23.84
C VAL A 53 -11.63 -4.78 -23.22
N VAL A 54 -10.93 -3.72 -23.62
CA VAL A 54 -9.63 -3.36 -23.04
C VAL A 54 -9.85 -2.67 -21.69
N LEU A 55 -9.19 -3.17 -20.64
CA LEU A 55 -9.21 -2.63 -19.28
C LEU A 55 -7.87 -1.96 -18.94
N PRO A 56 -7.88 -0.90 -18.11
CA PRO A 56 -9.04 -0.25 -17.53
C PRO A 56 -9.80 0.63 -18.54
N ILE A 57 -11.08 0.88 -18.28
CA ILE A 57 -11.80 1.96 -18.96
C ILE A 57 -11.49 3.25 -18.21
N GLU A 58 -10.69 4.12 -18.81
CA GLU A 58 -10.41 5.44 -18.25
C GLU A 58 -11.48 6.46 -18.64
N VAL A 59 -12.01 7.17 -17.65
CA VAL A 59 -12.94 8.29 -17.84
C VAL A 59 -12.29 9.52 -17.24
N VAL A 60 -11.37 10.11 -17.99
CA VAL A 60 -10.52 11.24 -17.57
C VAL A 60 -10.68 12.44 -18.49
N GLY A 61 -10.77 13.63 -17.92
CA GLY A 61 -10.94 14.88 -18.67
C GLY A 61 -11.92 15.86 -18.02
N GLU A 62 -12.57 16.65 -18.86
CA GLU A 62 -13.51 17.70 -18.45
C GLU A 62 -14.81 17.13 -17.87
N ASN A 63 -15.56 17.98 -17.17
CA ASN A 63 -16.88 17.66 -16.65
C ASN A 63 -17.80 17.16 -17.77
N GLY A 64 -18.48 16.03 -17.53
CA GLY A 64 -19.34 15.36 -18.50
C GLY A 64 -18.61 14.41 -19.46
N ARG A 65 -17.28 14.22 -19.34
CA ARG A 65 -16.53 13.28 -20.18
C ARG A 65 -17.14 11.87 -20.09
N THR A 66 -17.30 11.22 -21.24
CA THR A 66 -17.80 9.85 -21.34
C THR A 66 -16.79 8.92 -22.00
N SER A 67 -16.81 7.65 -21.58
CA SER A 67 -16.18 6.52 -22.28
C SER A 67 -17.21 5.41 -22.45
N SER A 68 -17.16 4.69 -23.57
CA SER A 68 -18.15 3.66 -23.92
C SER A 68 -17.46 2.36 -24.28
N VAL A 69 -18.08 1.24 -23.89
CA VAL A 69 -17.68 -0.11 -24.28
C VAL A 69 -18.88 -0.88 -24.80
N VAL A 70 -18.60 -1.89 -25.62
CA VAL A 70 -19.62 -2.76 -26.21
C VAL A 70 -19.36 -4.18 -25.74
N VAL A 71 -20.40 -4.86 -25.28
CA VAL A 71 -20.36 -6.26 -24.84
C VAL A 71 -21.48 -7.04 -25.51
N ASP A 72 -21.23 -8.32 -25.79
CA ASP A 72 -22.24 -9.25 -26.29
C ASP A 72 -22.80 -10.08 -25.13
N VAL A 73 -24.12 -10.17 -25.03
CA VAL A 73 -24.83 -10.92 -24.00
C VAL A 73 -25.76 -11.94 -24.65
N PRO A 74 -25.57 -13.25 -24.42
CA PRO A 74 -26.43 -14.28 -24.99
C PRO A 74 -27.90 -14.13 -24.56
N ALA A 75 -28.84 -14.33 -25.48
CA ALA A 75 -30.29 -14.24 -25.30
C ALA A 75 -30.82 -14.86 -23.99
N GLN A 76 -30.36 -16.07 -23.67
CA GLN A 76 -30.80 -16.81 -22.48
C GLN A 76 -30.40 -16.11 -21.19
N ARG A 77 -29.22 -15.46 -21.16
CA ARG A 77 -28.69 -14.79 -19.97
C ARG A 77 -29.14 -13.33 -19.86
N ALA A 78 -29.45 -12.65 -20.98
CA ALA A 78 -29.86 -11.24 -20.98
C ALA A 78 -31.04 -10.98 -20.03
N ARG A 79 -32.06 -11.85 -20.06
CA ARG A 79 -33.27 -11.74 -19.20
C ARG A 79 -33.02 -12.09 -17.74
N GLU A 80 -31.90 -12.72 -17.41
CA GLU A 80 -31.51 -13.12 -16.06
C GLU A 80 -30.68 -12.04 -15.36
N VAL A 81 -30.11 -11.09 -16.12
CA VAL A 81 -29.30 -10.00 -15.55
C VAL A 81 -30.14 -9.14 -14.62
N ARG A 82 -29.60 -8.87 -13.42
CA ARG A 82 -30.21 -8.00 -12.42
C ARG A 82 -29.29 -6.88 -11.95
N SER A 83 -27.99 -6.98 -12.21
CA SER A 83 -27.05 -5.96 -11.75
C SER A 83 -25.80 -5.87 -12.62
N LEU A 84 -25.13 -4.72 -12.50
CA LEU A 84 -23.80 -4.46 -13.01
C LEU A 84 -22.82 -4.43 -11.83
N TRP A 85 -21.90 -5.39 -11.80
CA TRP A 85 -20.78 -5.40 -10.87
C TRP A 85 -19.59 -4.65 -11.47
N MET A 86 -18.92 -3.83 -10.67
CA MET A 86 -17.78 -3.01 -11.10
C MET A 86 -16.72 -2.96 -10.01
N GLN A 87 -15.47 -2.90 -10.42
CA GLN A 87 -14.35 -2.45 -9.60
C GLN A 87 -13.88 -1.11 -10.14
N ILE A 88 -14.02 -0.04 -9.35
CA ILE A 88 -13.76 1.34 -9.78
C ILE A 88 -12.74 1.99 -8.88
N HIS A 89 -11.72 2.58 -9.50
CA HIS A 89 -10.66 3.37 -8.87
C HIS A 89 -10.97 4.87 -8.98
N GLY A 90 -10.81 5.60 -7.87
CA GLY A 90 -10.80 7.06 -7.84
C GLY A 90 -12.15 7.73 -7.59
N LEU A 91 -13.16 7.03 -7.07
CA LEU A 91 -14.44 7.63 -6.70
C LEU A 91 -14.36 8.30 -5.32
N ARG A 92 -14.17 9.63 -5.30
CA ARG A 92 -13.91 10.38 -4.07
C ARG A 92 -15.14 11.00 -3.40
N PHE A 93 -16.26 11.10 -4.09
CA PHE A 93 -17.49 11.66 -3.54
C PHE A 93 -18.72 11.14 -4.28
N ALA A 94 -19.87 11.21 -3.61
CA ALA A 94 -21.16 10.83 -4.16
C ALA A 94 -21.47 11.58 -5.46
N ASP A 95 -22.02 10.87 -6.45
CA ASP A 95 -22.41 11.43 -7.75
C ASP A 95 -21.26 11.97 -8.61
N MET A 96 -20.01 11.63 -8.27
CA MET A 96 -18.85 11.92 -9.13
C MET A 96 -18.95 11.23 -10.49
N ALA A 97 -19.53 10.03 -10.53
CA ALA A 97 -19.64 9.21 -11.72
C ALA A 97 -21.08 8.75 -11.96
N SER A 98 -21.40 8.47 -13.23
CA SER A 98 -22.65 7.83 -13.62
C SER A 98 -22.43 6.77 -14.68
N VAL A 99 -23.35 5.80 -14.74
CA VAL A 99 -23.36 4.73 -15.75
C VAL A 99 -24.65 4.78 -16.53
N GLN A 100 -24.59 4.51 -17.82
CA GLN A 100 -25.75 4.29 -18.67
C GLN A 100 -25.57 2.98 -19.42
N ILE A 101 -26.63 2.20 -19.54
CA ILE A 101 -26.63 0.96 -20.31
C ILE A 101 -27.66 1.11 -21.43
N ASN A 102 -27.23 0.88 -22.66
CA ASN A 102 -28.01 1.10 -23.87
C ASN A 102 -28.61 2.52 -23.91
N ASN A 103 -29.94 2.62 -23.90
CA ASN A 103 -30.68 3.88 -23.90
C ASN A 103 -31.38 4.15 -22.56
N SER A 104 -30.94 3.51 -21.47
CA SER A 104 -31.47 3.74 -20.12
C SER A 104 -31.23 5.18 -19.66
N ALA A 105 -31.85 5.55 -18.55
CA ALA A 105 -31.41 6.72 -17.78
C ALA A 105 -29.96 6.54 -17.28
N TRP A 106 -29.30 7.65 -16.97
CA TRP A 106 -28.02 7.63 -16.26
C TRP A 106 -28.25 7.27 -14.79
N PHE A 107 -27.60 6.21 -14.33
CA PHE A 107 -27.55 5.82 -12.93
C PHE A 107 -26.39 6.57 -12.26
N SER A 108 -26.69 7.45 -11.30
CA SER A 108 -25.65 8.08 -10.49
C SER A 108 -25.03 7.08 -9.52
N LEU A 109 -23.72 7.14 -9.31
CA LEU A 109 -23.01 6.28 -8.38
C LEU A 109 -22.79 7.00 -7.04
N ASN A 110 -23.40 6.49 -5.98
CA ASN A 110 -23.24 6.95 -4.61
C ASN A 110 -23.55 5.78 -3.64
N ASN A 111 -23.33 5.99 -2.33
CA ASN A 111 -23.50 4.93 -1.33
C ASN A 111 -24.96 4.45 -1.15
N ASP A 112 -25.95 5.15 -1.72
CA ASP A 112 -27.37 4.76 -1.70
C ASP A 112 -27.79 3.98 -2.96
N THR A 113 -27.08 4.17 -4.08
CA THR A 113 -27.43 3.55 -5.38
C THR A 113 -26.66 2.28 -5.68
N VAL A 114 -25.52 2.05 -5.03
CA VAL A 114 -24.73 0.83 -5.18
C VAL A 114 -24.53 0.13 -3.85
N VAL A 115 -24.44 -1.20 -3.92
CA VAL A 115 -23.97 -2.01 -2.79
C VAL A 115 -22.45 -2.14 -2.88
N ILE A 116 -21.74 -1.62 -1.89
CA ILE A 116 -20.28 -1.71 -1.81
C ILE A 116 -19.90 -3.00 -1.07
N ALA A 117 -18.95 -3.74 -1.63
CA ALA A 117 -18.46 -4.96 -1.01
C ALA A 117 -17.59 -4.65 0.23
N GLU A 118 -17.61 -5.57 1.19
CA GLU A 118 -16.61 -5.60 2.25
C GLU A 118 -15.22 -5.90 1.66
N PRO A 119 -14.11 -5.35 2.22
CA PRO A 119 -14.06 -4.40 3.33
C PRO A 119 -14.43 -2.95 3.02
N GLY A 120 -14.47 -2.54 1.75
CA GLY A 120 -14.58 -1.13 1.35
C GLY A 120 -15.78 -0.40 1.97
N ASN A 121 -16.89 -1.12 2.19
CA ASN A 121 -18.08 -0.61 2.87
C ASN A 121 -17.79 -0.12 4.32
N ARG A 122 -17.07 -0.90 5.11
CA ARG A 122 -16.71 -0.54 6.51
C ARG A 122 -15.68 0.57 6.62
N TYR A 123 -14.99 0.86 5.53
CA TYR A 123 -14.05 1.98 5.42
C TYR A 123 -14.66 3.20 4.71
N GLY A 124 -15.99 3.33 4.73
CA GLY A 124 -16.70 4.56 4.32
C GLY A 124 -17.26 4.54 2.90
N GLY A 125 -17.02 3.49 2.12
CA GLY A 125 -17.54 3.39 0.76
C GLY A 125 -16.98 4.46 -0.18
N ILE A 126 -17.83 5.01 -1.05
CA ILE A 126 -17.44 6.11 -1.96
C ILE A 126 -17.07 7.34 -1.12
N GLY A 127 -15.83 7.83 -1.32
CA GLY A 127 -15.24 8.91 -0.52
C GLY A 127 -14.62 8.48 0.82
N GLY A 128 -14.65 7.18 1.13
CA GLY A 128 -13.96 6.60 2.28
C GLY A 128 -12.46 6.35 2.04
N GLY A 129 -11.86 5.48 2.86
CA GLY A 129 -10.43 5.18 2.83
C GLY A 129 -9.97 4.40 1.59
N PHE A 130 -10.80 3.51 1.07
CA PHE A 130 -10.45 2.69 -0.10
C PHE A 130 -10.52 3.52 -1.39
N SER A 131 -9.39 3.57 -2.09
CA SER A 131 -9.26 4.23 -3.41
C SER A 131 -9.90 3.43 -4.55
N THR A 132 -9.93 2.11 -4.42
CA THR A 132 -10.55 1.19 -5.38
C THR A 132 -11.61 0.34 -4.70
N LEU A 133 -12.85 0.47 -5.17
CA LEU A 133 -14.03 -0.15 -4.57
C LEU A 133 -14.62 -1.20 -5.51
N LYS A 134 -14.99 -2.36 -4.95
CA LYS A 134 -15.87 -3.34 -5.60
C LYS A 134 -17.31 -2.98 -5.25
N MET A 135 -18.18 -2.83 -6.26
CA MET A 135 -19.56 -2.39 -6.07
C MET A 135 -20.52 -3.03 -7.06
N THR A 136 -21.79 -3.12 -6.66
CA THR A 136 -22.87 -3.69 -7.48
C THR A 136 -24.00 -2.69 -7.60
N LEU A 137 -24.31 -2.31 -8.85
CA LEU A 137 -25.45 -1.46 -9.20
C LEU A 137 -26.61 -2.35 -9.63
N ALA A 138 -27.75 -2.27 -8.93
CA ALA A 138 -28.98 -2.91 -9.39
C ALA A 138 -29.49 -2.23 -10.67
N ILE A 139 -29.89 -3.02 -11.67
CA ILE A 139 -30.42 -2.49 -12.93
C ILE A 139 -31.79 -3.14 -13.24
N PRO A 140 -32.72 -2.40 -13.87
CA PRO A 140 -33.98 -2.97 -14.34
C PRO A 140 -33.76 -4.12 -15.32
N GLY A 141 -34.58 -5.16 -15.23
CA GLY A 141 -34.39 -6.42 -15.98
C GLY A 141 -34.59 -6.32 -17.50
N ASP A 142 -35.09 -5.19 -18.00
CA ASP A 142 -35.32 -4.88 -19.42
C ASP A 142 -34.22 -4.00 -20.03
N VAL A 143 -33.24 -3.55 -19.23
CA VAL A 143 -32.15 -2.69 -19.70
C VAL A 143 -31.13 -3.45 -20.55
N ILE A 144 -30.90 -4.73 -20.26
CA ILE A 144 -30.03 -5.62 -21.05
C ILE A 144 -30.84 -6.30 -22.14
N VAL A 145 -30.34 -6.25 -23.36
CA VAL A 145 -30.95 -6.88 -24.54
C VAL A 145 -30.13 -8.08 -25.00
N ASP A 146 -30.75 -8.94 -25.82
CA ASP A 146 -30.05 -10.03 -26.51
C ASP A 146 -29.02 -9.46 -27.51
N GLY A 147 -27.81 -10.00 -27.47
CA GLY A 147 -26.68 -9.61 -28.30
C GLY A 147 -26.00 -8.35 -27.79
N VAL A 148 -25.83 -7.37 -28.67
CA VAL A 148 -24.95 -6.21 -28.45
C VAL A 148 -25.55 -5.22 -27.45
N ASN A 149 -24.83 -4.97 -26.37
CA ASN A 149 -25.14 -3.97 -25.36
C ASN A 149 -24.02 -2.92 -25.27
N THR A 150 -24.39 -1.64 -25.16
CA THR A 150 -23.42 -0.55 -24.94
C THR A 150 -23.47 -0.09 -23.49
N ILE A 151 -22.32 -0.06 -22.81
CA ILE A 151 -22.20 0.48 -21.47
C ILE A 151 -21.38 1.77 -21.55
N ARG A 152 -21.91 2.86 -21.02
CA ARG A 152 -21.27 4.17 -20.99
C ARG A 152 -21.00 4.59 -19.56
N PHE A 153 -19.81 5.10 -19.33
CA PHE A 153 -19.37 5.65 -18.05
C PHE A 153 -19.14 7.14 -18.22
N ARG A 154 -19.57 7.95 -17.24
CA ARG A 154 -19.46 9.41 -17.29
C ARG A 154 -18.80 9.94 -16.03
N PHE A 155 -17.79 10.80 -16.20
CA PHE A 155 -17.27 11.67 -15.14
C PHE A 155 -18.14 12.92 -15.09
N ASN A 156 -18.95 13.06 -14.05
CA ASN A 156 -19.97 14.12 -13.98
C ASN A 156 -19.33 15.49 -13.76
N LYS A 157 -18.50 15.61 -12.73
CA LYS A 157 -17.86 16.87 -12.37
C LYS A 157 -16.61 16.66 -11.51
N SER A 158 -15.69 17.61 -11.56
CA SER A 158 -14.60 17.80 -10.61
C SER A 158 -15.06 18.56 -9.36
N ASP A 159 -14.46 18.24 -8.22
CA ASP A 159 -14.51 19.02 -6.97
C ASP A 159 -13.33 20.01 -6.84
N GLY A 160 -12.50 20.13 -7.88
CA GLY A 160 -11.26 20.90 -7.82
C GLY A 160 -10.05 20.07 -7.37
N VAL A 161 -10.19 18.76 -7.19
CA VAL A 161 -9.09 17.84 -6.86
C VAL A 161 -8.98 16.66 -7.83
N VAL A 162 -10.11 16.09 -8.26
CA VAL A 162 -10.15 14.96 -9.20
C VAL A 162 -10.34 15.39 -10.65
N SER A 163 -9.81 14.60 -11.59
CA SER A 163 -9.94 14.81 -13.04
C SER A 163 -10.45 13.57 -13.79
N GLY A 164 -11.02 12.60 -13.05
CA GLY A 164 -11.60 11.39 -13.62
C GLY A 164 -11.52 10.18 -12.70
N PHE A 165 -11.92 9.02 -13.22
CA PHE A 165 -11.88 7.71 -12.55
C PHE A 165 -11.55 6.61 -13.56
N ARG A 166 -11.36 5.38 -13.07
CA ARG A 166 -11.08 4.20 -13.89
C ARG A 166 -11.96 3.04 -13.50
N VAL A 167 -12.57 2.37 -14.47
CA VAL A 167 -13.21 1.07 -14.26
C VAL A 167 -12.15 0.01 -14.56
N VAL A 168 -11.65 -0.64 -13.51
CA VAL A 168 -10.55 -1.62 -13.62
C VAL A 168 -11.06 -3.03 -13.85
N ALA A 169 -12.32 -3.31 -13.52
CA ALA A 169 -13.02 -4.52 -13.90
C ALA A 169 -14.53 -4.29 -13.87
N PHE A 170 -15.30 -5.04 -14.66
CA PHE A 170 -16.75 -5.09 -14.52
C PHE A 170 -17.33 -6.41 -15.04
N ASN A 171 -18.57 -6.73 -14.66
CA ASN A 171 -19.32 -7.84 -15.21
C ASN A 171 -20.83 -7.60 -15.01
N LEU A 172 -21.67 -8.24 -15.83
CA LEU A 172 -23.11 -8.29 -15.58
C LEU A 172 -23.38 -9.52 -14.71
N LEU A 173 -24.25 -9.38 -13.70
CA LEU A 173 -24.60 -10.48 -12.81
C LEU A 173 -26.07 -10.86 -12.96
N THR A 174 -26.32 -12.16 -12.95
CA THR A 174 -27.66 -12.74 -12.85
C THR A 174 -28.19 -12.64 -11.42
N GLY A 175 -29.48 -12.96 -11.20
CA GLY A 175 -30.12 -12.86 -9.87
C GLY A 175 -29.47 -13.70 -8.76
N ASP A 176 -28.73 -14.75 -9.12
CA ASP A 176 -27.92 -15.60 -8.25
C ASP A 176 -26.46 -15.12 -8.10
N SER A 177 -26.14 -13.92 -8.59
CA SER A 177 -24.79 -13.33 -8.63
C SER A 177 -23.78 -14.02 -9.56
N SER A 178 -24.23 -14.91 -10.46
CA SER A 178 -23.34 -15.51 -11.46
C SER A 178 -22.90 -14.49 -12.51
N LYS A 179 -21.60 -14.45 -12.83
CA LYS A 179 -21.02 -13.58 -13.88
C LYS A 179 -21.51 -14.00 -15.26
N VAL A 180 -21.86 -13.03 -16.11
CA VAL A 180 -22.39 -13.25 -17.47
C VAL A 180 -21.31 -13.22 -18.53
N LEU A 181 -20.39 -12.26 -18.43
CA LEU A 181 -19.30 -12.09 -19.39
C LEU A 181 -18.16 -13.03 -19.01
N ALA A 182 -17.70 -13.82 -19.98
CA ALA A 182 -16.58 -14.72 -19.82
C ALA A 182 -15.26 -13.94 -19.65
N PRO A 183 -14.21 -14.53 -19.02
CA PRO A 183 -12.95 -13.83 -18.80
C PRO A 183 -12.27 -13.33 -20.08
N ASP A 184 -12.41 -14.04 -21.20
CA ASP A 184 -11.87 -13.68 -22.52
C ASP A 184 -12.64 -12.53 -23.20
N ALA A 185 -13.76 -12.08 -22.63
CA ALA A 185 -14.40 -10.83 -23.01
C ALA A 185 -13.57 -9.59 -22.63
N PHE A 186 -12.49 -9.77 -21.86
CA PHE A 186 -11.63 -8.70 -21.37
C PHE A 186 -10.16 -8.95 -21.70
N THR A 187 -9.43 -7.86 -21.94
CA THR A 187 -7.97 -7.86 -22.08
C THR A 187 -7.39 -6.70 -21.28
N GLU A 188 -6.28 -6.93 -20.58
CA GLU A 188 -5.58 -5.85 -19.87
C GLU A 188 -4.70 -5.05 -20.83
N ASP A 189 -4.76 -3.73 -20.71
CA ASP A 189 -3.88 -2.80 -21.42
C ASP A 189 -2.45 -2.89 -20.86
N ASP A 190 -1.48 -2.89 -21.78
CA ASP A 190 -0.06 -2.99 -21.44
C ASP A 190 0.65 -1.64 -21.63
N PRO A 191 0.97 -0.92 -20.54
CA PRO A 191 1.62 0.38 -20.59
C PRO A 191 3.07 0.34 -21.07
N ASP A 192 3.72 -0.83 -21.11
CA ASP A 192 5.03 -0.97 -21.75
C ASP A 192 4.93 -0.84 -23.29
N THR A 193 3.73 -0.99 -23.87
CA THR A 193 3.50 -0.90 -25.32
C THR A 193 3.03 0.48 -25.80
N TRP A 194 2.67 1.39 -24.89
CA TRP A 194 2.10 2.68 -25.26
C TRP A 194 3.09 3.58 -26.01
N PRO A 195 2.78 4.00 -27.25
CA PRO A 195 3.65 4.92 -27.98
C PRO A 195 3.59 6.33 -27.37
N ALA A 196 4.65 7.11 -27.56
CA ALA A 196 4.61 8.55 -27.33
C ALA A 196 3.56 9.20 -28.26
N PRO A 197 2.69 10.11 -27.75
CA PRO A 197 1.74 10.84 -28.58
C PRO A 197 2.41 11.65 -29.70
N LEU A 198 3.54 12.28 -29.39
CA LEU A 198 4.39 13.03 -30.30
C LEU A 198 5.77 12.36 -30.33
N ARG A 199 6.35 12.21 -31.52
CA ARG A 199 7.60 11.45 -31.71
C ARG A 199 8.79 12.33 -32.07
N ASP A 200 8.58 13.60 -32.40
CA ASP A 200 9.66 14.49 -32.74
C ASP A 200 10.45 14.90 -31.47
N PRO A 201 11.80 14.99 -31.55
CA PRO A 201 12.62 15.32 -30.39
C PRO A 201 12.34 16.69 -29.76
N ASP A 202 11.85 17.66 -30.54
CA ASP A 202 11.57 19.00 -30.04
C ASP A 202 10.31 19.02 -29.16
N ALA A 203 9.27 18.26 -29.51
CA ALA A 203 8.11 18.04 -28.64
C ALA A 203 8.46 17.34 -27.33
N VAL A 204 9.37 16.36 -27.37
CA VAL A 204 9.88 15.68 -26.17
C VAL A 204 10.64 16.67 -25.28
N ARG A 205 11.51 17.50 -25.85
CA ARG A 205 12.23 18.55 -25.10
C ARG A 205 11.28 19.59 -24.51
N ALA A 206 10.30 20.06 -25.29
CA ALA A 206 9.26 20.96 -24.80
C ALA A 206 8.46 20.34 -23.65
N GLY A 207 8.16 19.04 -23.73
CA GLY A 207 7.51 18.29 -22.66
C GLY A 207 8.31 18.28 -21.36
N GLN A 208 9.64 18.11 -21.47
CA GLN A 208 10.55 18.19 -20.33
C GLN A 208 10.58 19.59 -19.72
N ASP A 209 10.68 20.63 -20.55
CA ASP A 209 10.68 22.02 -20.09
C ASP A 209 9.38 22.37 -19.36
N LEU A 210 8.23 21.93 -19.90
CA LEU A 210 6.92 22.10 -19.26
C LEU A 210 6.85 21.37 -17.92
N TRP A 211 7.32 20.12 -17.86
CA TRP A 211 7.36 19.34 -16.62
C TRP A 211 8.11 20.07 -15.49
N GLN A 212 9.21 20.72 -15.84
CA GLN A 212 10.10 21.36 -14.88
C GLN A 212 9.75 22.82 -14.55
N ARG A 213 9.08 23.54 -15.46
CA ARG A 213 8.98 25.01 -15.39
C ARG A 213 7.62 25.59 -15.74
N ALA A 214 6.63 24.78 -16.11
CA ALA A 214 5.33 25.33 -16.50
C ALA A 214 4.67 26.08 -15.34
N GLN A 215 4.06 27.22 -15.66
CA GLN A 215 3.15 27.89 -14.73
C GLN A 215 1.84 27.11 -14.66
N LEU A 216 1.48 26.65 -13.46
CA LEU A 216 0.31 25.79 -13.24
C LEU A 216 -0.80 26.53 -12.49
N GLN A 217 -2.02 26.00 -12.58
CA GLN A 217 -3.20 26.37 -11.80
C GLN A 217 -3.59 25.23 -10.85
N ALA A 218 -4.20 25.55 -9.70
CA ALA A 218 -4.61 24.58 -8.69
C ALA A 218 -5.63 23.55 -9.22
N SER A 219 -6.51 23.98 -10.14
CA SER A 219 -7.52 23.14 -10.77
C SER A 219 -8.06 23.76 -12.05
N SER A 220 -8.95 23.04 -12.74
CA SER A 220 -9.69 23.55 -13.90
C SER A 220 -10.91 24.41 -13.54
N LEU A 221 -11.17 24.66 -12.26
CA LEU A 221 -12.32 25.44 -11.83
C LEU A 221 -12.11 26.94 -12.12
N PRO A 222 -13.18 27.72 -12.36
CA PRO A 222 -13.08 29.16 -12.52
C PRO A 222 -12.36 29.80 -11.33
N HIS A 223 -11.46 30.76 -11.60
CA HIS A 223 -10.68 31.48 -10.59
C HIS A 223 -9.75 30.61 -9.73
N ALA A 224 -9.37 29.42 -10.21
CA ALA A 224 -8.37 28.60 -9.53
C ALA A 224 -7.05 29.39 -9.36
N PRO A 225 -6.44 29.38 -8.15
CA PRO A 225 -5.19 30.10 -7.91
C PRO A 225 -4.05 29.50 -8.72
N GLN A 226 -3.06 30.35 -9.04
CA GLN A 226 -1.79 29.89 -9.59
C GLN A 226 -0.99 29.11 -8.55
N ILE A 227 -0.32 28.06 -8.99
CA ILE A 227 0.62 27.26 -8.20
C ILE A 227 2.03 27.78 -8.50
N ARG A 228 2.86 27.96 -7.47
CA ARG A 228 4.28 28.30 -7.61
C ARG A 228 5.14 27.09 -7.92
N ALA A 229 4.80 25.93 -7.35
CA ALA A 229 5.43 24.67 -7.70
C ALA A 229 5.14 24.22 -9.14
N HIS A 230 6.06 23.47 -9.70
CA HIS A 230 5.96 22.81 -11.00
C HIS A 230 5.65 21.31 -10.83
N CYS A 231 5.43 20.58 -11.94
CA CYS A 231 5.12 19.15 -11.86
C CYS A 231 6.24 18.35 -11.17
N SER A 232 7.50 18.66 -11.49
CA SER A 232 8.71 18.04 -10.90
C SER A 232 8.88 18.25 -9.39
N ASP A 233 8.19 19.23 -8.81
CA ASP A 233 8.29 19.54 -7.38
C ASP A 233 7.42 18.59 -6.54
N CYS A 234 6.23 18.25 -7.04
CA CYS A 234 5.28 17.33 -6.40
C CYS A 234 5.55 15.85 -6.73
N HIS A 235 6.01 15.57 -7.95
CA HIS A 235 6.29 14.23 -8.45
C HIS A 235 7.78 13.87 -8.34
N ALA A 236 8.20 12.70 -8.84
CA ALA A 236 9.62 12.45 -9.02
C ALA A 236 10.22 13.52 -9.94
N HIS A 237 11.43 14.00 -9.65
CA HIS A 237 12.03 15.15 -10.34
C HIS A 237 12.01 15.01 -11.87
N ASP A 238 12.27 13.81 -12.40
CA ASP A 238 12.24 13.51 -13.83
C ASP A 238 10.88 13.02 -14.37
N GLY A 239 9.91 12.79 -13.50
CA GLY A 239 8.60 12.23 -13.83
C GLY A 239 8.58 10.70 -13.99
N ARG A 240 9.63 9.99 -13.56
CA ARG A 240 9.69 8.53 -13.67
C ARG A 240 8.54 7.82 -12.96
N ASP A 241 7.97 8.41 -11.92
CA ASP A 241 6.83 7.85 -11.20
C ASP A 241 5.60 7.71 -12.09
N LEU A 242 5.33 8.68 -12.97
CA LEU A 242 4.22 8.59 -13.93
C LEU A 242 4.39 7.40 -14.88
N LYS A 243 5.61 7.14 -15.36
CA LYS A 243 5.89 5.97 -16.22
C LYS A 243 5.88 4.68 -15.41
N TYR A 244 6.58 4.66 -14.27
CA TYR A 244 6.71 3.49 -13.40
C TYR A 244 5.34 2.95 -12.97
N PHE A 245 4.44 3.84 -12.52
CA PHE A 245 3.09 3.45 -12.12
C PHE A 245 2.10 3.42 -13.29
N GLY A 246 2.54 3.53 -14.54
CA GLY A 246 1.69 3.28 -15.70
C GLY A 246 0.53 4.27 -15.85
N TYR A 247 0.72 5.56 -15.56
CA TYR A 247 -0.28 6.59 -15.89
C TYR A 247 -0.37 6.76 -17.40
N SER A 248 -1.56 6.65 -17.98
CA SER A 248 -1.76 6.70 -19.44
C SER A 248 -1.49 8.08 -20.05
N ASN A 249 -1.27 8.11 -21.37
CA ASN A 249 -1.16 9.37 -22.12
C ASN A 249 -2.43 10.24 -21.95
N ALA A 250 -3.61 9.62 -21.93
CA ALA A 250 -4.88 10.32 -21.73
C ALA A 250 -4.97 10.93 -20.32
N SER A 251 -4.55 10.18 -19.31
CA SER A 251 -4.49 10.64 -17.92
C SER A 251 -3.51 11.80 -17.73
N ILE A 252 -2.31 11.71 -18.32
CA ILE A 252 -1.30 12.79 -18.25
C ILE A 252 -1.81 14.05 -18.95
N ALA A 253 -2.37 13.92 -20.16
CA ALA A 253 -2.91 15.07 -20.89
C ALA A 253 -4.12 15.71 -20.17
N ALA A 254 -5.05 14.89 -19.66
CA ALA A 254 -6.19 15.37 -18.90
C ALA A 254 -5.76 16.09 -17.61
N ARG A 255 -4.78 15.56 -16.88
CA ARG A 255 -4.26 16.21 -15.67
C ARG A 255 -3.47 17.47 -15.97
N SER A 256 -2.78 17.53 -17.11
CA SER A 256 -2.11 18.74 -17.59
C SER A 256 -3.12 19.86 -17.87
N ARG A 257 -4.23 19.55 -18.55
CA ARG A 257 -5.35 20.49 -18.75
C ARG A 257 -5.98 20.93 -17.44
N PHE A 258 -6.14 20.00 -16.51
CA PHE A 258 -6.63 20.32 -15.17
C PHE A 258 -5.76 21.37 -14.47
N HIS A 259 -4.45 21.42 -14.77
CA HIS A 259 -3.53 22.44 -14.23
C HIS A 259 -3.33 23.66 -15.15
N GLY A 260 -4.24 23.89 -16.10
CA GLY A 260 -4.26 25.09 -16.94
C GLY A 260 -3.39 25.02 -18.20
N LEU A 261 -2.83 23.86 -18.55
CA LEU A 261 -2.09 23.66 -19.79
C LEU A 261 -3.01 23.31 -20.97
N SER A 262 -2.55 23.54 -22.19
CA SER A 262 -3.26 23.10 -23.41
C SER A 262 -3.14 21.60 -23.66
N ASP A 263 -4.00 21.06 -24.54
CA ASP A 263 -3.91 19.66 -24.98
C ASP A 263 -2.55 19.33 -25.60
N LEU A 264 -1.99 20.23 -26.43
CA LEU A 264 -0.68 20.03 -27.04
C LEU A 264 0.42 19.93 -25.98
N GLN A 265 0.40 20.82 -24.99
CA GLN A 265 1.35 20.79 -23.87
C GLN A 265 1.22 19.50 -23.06
N GLY A 266 0.00 19.02 -22.83
CA GLY A 266 -0.24 17.72 -22.19
C GLY A 266 0.31 16.55 -23.00
N GLN A 267 0.17 16.57 -24.33
CA GLN A 267 0.76 15.55 -25.22
C GLN A 267 2.29 15.61 -25.25
N GLN A 268 2.88 16.80 -25.20
CA GLN A 268 4.34 16.99 -25.08
C GLN A 268 4.87 16.40 -23.78
N ILE A 269 4.23 16.69 -22.64
CA ILE A 269 4.60 16.10 -21.34
C ILE A 269 4.47 14.57 -21.39
N ALA A 270 3.35 14.04 -21.90
CA ALA A 270 3.17 12.58 -22.04
C ALA A 270 4.26 11.95 -22.92
N SER A 271 4.68 12.62 -23.99
CA SER A 271 5.76 12.17 -24.88
C SER A 271 7.12 12.15 -24.17
N TYR A 272 7.41 13.19 -23.38
CA TYR A 272 8.57 13.22 -22.49
C TYR A 272 8.57 12.05 -21.50
N ILE A 273 7.47 11.83 -20.79
CA ILE A 273 7.35 10.71 -19.84
C ILE A 273 7.60 9.36 -20.54
N ARG A 274 7.06 9.13 -21.75
CA ARG A 274 7.31 7.88 -22.49
C ARG A 274 8.77 7.70 -22.88
N SER A 275 9.52 8.78 -23.09
CA SER A 275 10.93 8.73 -23.45
C SER A 275 11.86 8.27 -22.31
N LEU A 276 11.40 8.30 -21.05
CA LEU A 276 12.21 7.92 -19.89
C LEU A 276 12.63 6.45 -19.92
N SER A 277 13.86 6.14 -19.49
CA SER A 277 14.43 4.79 -19.46
C SER A 277 14.00 3.95 -18.24
N VAL A 278 12.74 4.04 -17.84
CA VAL A 278 12.11 3.22 -16.80
C VAL A 278 11.00 2.36 -17.40
N ARG A 279 10.77 1.16 -16.86
CA ARG A 279 9.66 0.29 -17.25
C ARG A 279 8.37 0.67 -16.53
N SER A 280 7.22 0.33 -17.11
CA SER A 280 5.90 0.53 -16.51
C SER A 280 5.50 -0.70 -15.69
N LEU A 281 6.04 -0.81 -14.48
CA LEU A 281 5.91 -2.00 -13.63
C LEU A 281 4.65 -1.98 -12.75
N GLY A 282 4.18 -0.79 -12.36
CA GLY A 282 2.99 -0.59 -11.54
C GLY A 282 1.75 -0.21 -12.34
N ARG A 283 0.68 0.10 -11.59
CA ARG A 283 -0.56 0.71 -12.10
C ARG A 283 -1.03 1.79 -11.11
N PRO A 284 -1.73 2.85 -11.56
CA PRO A 284 -2.16 3.94 -10.67
C PRO A 284 -3.14 3.51 -9.56
N TRP A 285 -3.83 2.38 -9.77
CA TRP A 285 -4.80 1.81 -8.82
C TRP A 285 -4.22 0.67 -7.96
N ASN A 286 -2.99 0.23 -8.24
CA ASN A 286 -2.31 -0.78 -7.43
C ASN A 286 -1.49 -0.06 -6.36
N PRO A 287 -1.76 -0.28 -5.06
CA PRO A 287 -1.01 0.39 -4.01
C PRO A 287 0.47 0.00 -4.01
N PRO A 288 1.40 0.97 -3.94
CA PRO A 288 2.81 0.67 -3.78
C PRO A 288 3.05 -0.23 -2.57
N TYR A 289 3.83 -1.30 -2.77
CA TYR A 289 4.19 -2.29 -1.75
C TYR A 289 3.00 -3.05 -1.13
N GLN A 290 1.81 -3.08 -1.75
CA GLN A 290 0.74 -3.99 -1.33
C GLN A 290 1.32 -5.41 -1.17
N PRO A 291 1.23 -6.04 0.02
CA PRO A 291 1.89 -7.30 0.25
C PRO A 291 1.14 -8.44 -0.44
N GLY A 292 1.88 -9.49 -0.78
CA GLY A 292 1.32 -10.68 -1.39
C GLY A 292 2.38 -11.70 -1.77
N PRO A 293 1.97 -12.97 -1.99
CA PRO A 293 2.89 -14.05 -2.30
C PRO A 293 3.72 -13.77 -3.54
N GLY A 294 5.01 -14.08 -3.48
CA GLY A 294 5.96 -13.91 -4.58
C GLY A 294 6.54 -12.50 -4.74
N LEU A 295 6.06 -11.49 -4.00
CA LEU A 295 6.56 -10.11 -4.12
C LEU A 295 8.08 -9.98 -3.92
N ASP A 296 8.65 -10.67 -2.93
CA ASP A 296 10.08 -10.66 -2.61
C ASP A 296 10.91 -11.55 -3.54
N ALA A 297 10.27 -12.40 -4.35
CA ALA A 297 10.93 -13.20 -5.38
C ALA A 297 11.10 -12.45 -6.72
N GLN A 298 10.34 -11.37 -6.94
CA GLN A 298 10.47 -10.52 -8.13
C GLN A 298 11.81 -9.76 -8.15
N PRO A 299 12.27 -9.16 -9.26
CA PRO A 299 13.39 -8.21 -9.21
C PRO A 299 13.11 -7.03 -8.26
N VAL A 300 14.14 -6.45 -7.64
CA VAL A 300 13.98 -5.32 -6.71
C VAL A 300 13.25 -4.13 -7.36
N ALA A 301 13.48 -3.89 -8.65
CA ALA A 301 12.82 -2.84 -9.42
C ALA A 301 11.29 -3.00 -9.48
N ASN A 302 10.75 -4.20 -9.25
CA ASN A 302 9.31 -4.45 -9.25
C ASN A 302 8.70 -4.25 -7.85
N TRP A 303 9.51 -4.08 -6.81
CA TRP A 303 9.04 -4.16 -5.43
C TRP A 303 8.04 -3.05 -5.09
N ALA A 304 8.34 -1.82 -5.52
CA ALA A 304 7.43 -0.68 -5.32
C ALA A 304 6.13 -0.77 -6.11
N ALA A 305 6.02 -1.67 -7.11
CA ALA A 305 4.75 -1.88 -7.81
C ALA A 305 3.70 -2.60 -6.94
N GLY A 306 4.16 -3.28 -5.88
CA GLY A 306 3.33 -4.10 -5.01
C GLY A 306 2.83 -5.38 -5.69
N ALA A 307 2.14 -6.22 -4.92
CA ALA A 307 1.49 -7.42 -5.45
C ALA A 307 0.20 -7.09 -6.23
N GLY A 308 -0.34 -5.87 -6.07
CA GLY A 308 -1.53 -5.39 -6.77
C GLY A 308 -2.85 -5.75 -6.08
N LEU A 309 -3.96 -5.21 -6.61
CA LEU A 309 -5.29 -5.34 -6.01
C LEU A 309 -5.84 -6.77 -5.93
N SER A 310 -5.31 -7.71 -6.72
CA SER A 310 -5.68 -9.12 -6.62
C SER A 310 -5.33 -9.74 -5.26
N TRP A 311 -4.39 -9.12 -4.53
CA TRP A 311 -3.94 -9.54 -3.21
C TRP A 311 -4.45 -8.64 -2.08
N THR A 312 -5.38 -7.73 -2.38
CA THR A 312 -6.22 -7.10 -1.36
C THR A 312 -7.40 -8.03 -1.06
N LEU A 313 -7.33 -8.73 0.06
CA LEU A 313 -8.27 -9.78 0.41
C LEU A 313 -9.65 -9.22 0.78
N ASP A 314 -10.72 -9.96 0.48
CA ASP A 314 -12.09 -9.57 0.85
C ASP A 314 -12.39 -9.77 2.35
N SER A 315 -11.57 -10.58 3.05
CA SER A 315 -11.68 -10.85 4.48
C SER A 315 -10.31 -10.91 5.14
N ASP A 316 -10.18 -10.35 6.34
CA ASP A 316 -8.93 -10.40 7.11
C ASP A 316 -8.55 -11.85 7.47
N SER A 317 -9.54 -12.70 7.80
CA SER A 317 -9.30 -14.11 8.13
C SER A 317 -8.63 -14.91 7.02
N ALA A 318 -8.80 -14.52 5.75
CA ALA A 318 -8.14 -15.15 4.61
C ALA A 318 -6.62 -14.95 4.59
N THR A 319 -6.09 -14.08 5.47
CA THR A 319 -4.65 -13.89 5.72
C THR A 319 -4.04 -15.04 6.52
N LEU A 320 -4.80 -15.71 7.40
CA LEU A 320 -4.29 -16.72 8.34
C LEU A 320 -3.50 -17.88 7.68
N PRO A 321 -3.92 -18.45 6.55
CA PRO A 321 -3.13 -19.48 5.86
C PRO A 321 -1.73 -18.99 5.51
N PHE A 322 -1.56 -17.73 5.12
CA PHE A 322 -0.26 -17.15 4.74
C PHE A 322 0.66 -16.88 5.94
N ILE A 323 0.10 -16.85 7.16
CA ILE A 323 0.89 -16.75 8.41
C ILE A 323 1.39 -18.14 8.83
N PHE A 324 0.54 -19.17 8.70
CA PHE A 324 0.77 -20.47 9.37
C PHE A 324 1.13 -21.65 8.43
N ALA A 325 0.85 -21.57 7.12
CA ALA A 325 1.28 -22.59 6.15
C ALA A 325 2.57 -22.20 5.44
N ALA A 326 3.28 -23.22 4.92
CA ALA A 326 4.42 -23.00 4.03
C ALA A 326 3.96 -22.27 2.76
N SER A 327 4.75 -21.27 2.34
CA SER A 327 4.47 -20.37 1.21
C SER A 327 4.07 -21.11 -0.08
N ASP A 328 4.67 -22.26 -0.34
CA ASP A 328 4.49 -23.02 -1.59
C ASP A 328 3.14 -23.76 -1.66
N ASP A 329 2.54 -24.08 -0.52
CA ASP A 329 1.25 -24.77 -0.45
C ASP A 329 0.08 -23.79 -0.56
N VAL A 330 0.23 -22.57 -0.05
CA VAL A 330 -0.82 -21.52 -0.11
C VAL A 330 -0.84 -20.85 -1.49
N ALA A 331 0.32 -20.57 -2.08
CA ALA A 331 0.41 -20.03 -3.43
C ALA A 331 -0.24 -20.96 -4.47
N ARG A 332 -0.09 -22.28 -4.32
CA ARG A 332 -0.75 -23.29 -5.18
C ARG A 332 -2.27 -23.33 -5.01
N ARG A 333 -2.80 -23.17 -3.79
CA ARG A 333 -4.25 -23.13 -3.52
C ARG A 333 -4.91 -21.83 -4.00
N SER A 334 -4.20 -20.70 -3.90
CA SER A 334 -4.71 -19.39 -4.33
C SER A 334 -4.72 -19.19 -5.85
N ALA A 335 -3.90 -19.91 -6.60
CA ALA A 335 -3.93 -19.88 -8.07
C ALA A 335 -5.16 -20.61 -8.65
N THR A 336 -5.77 -21.52 -7.88
CA THR A 336 -6.92 -22.33 -8.31
C THR A 336 -8.25 -21.82 -7.76
N ASP A 337 -8.26 -21.28 -6.55
CA ASP A 337 -9.49 -20.82 -5.90
C ASP A 337 -9.39 -19.32 -5.57
N GLY A 338 -10.25 -18.53 -6.20
CA GLY A 338 -10.50 -17.16 -5.74
C GLY A 338 -11.02 -17.23 -4.30
N LEU A 339 -10.11 -17.02 -3.34
CA LEU A 339 -10.32 -17.12 -1.88
C LEU A 339 -11.30 -16.05 -1.38
N ALA A 340 -12.56 -16.18 -1.81
CA ALA A 340 -13.75 -15.55 -1.27
C ALA A 340 -14.60 -16.58 -0.47
N ALA A 341 -14.17 -17.84 -0.37
CA ALA A 341 -14.86 -18.86 0.40
C ALA A 341 -14.57 -18.74 1.91
N SER A 342 -15.58 -19.00 2.74
CA SER A 342 -15.47 -19.09 4.20
C SER A 342 -14.26 -19.95 4.61
N LEU A 343 -13.45 -19.44 5.54
CA LEU A 343 -12.24 -20.13 6.02
C LEU A 343 -12.61 -21.49 6.62
N ASP A 344 -11.98 -22.58 6.15
CA ASP A 344 -12.08 -23.89 6.77
C ASP A 344 -11.16 -23.94 8.01
N TRP A 345 -11.75 -23.69 9.18
CA TRP A 345 -11.02 -23.72 10.45
C TRP A 345 -10.40 -25.08 10.76
N SER A 346 -10.97 -26.19 10.26
CA SER A 346 -10.44 -27.53 10.51
C SER A 346 -9.10 -27.76 9.80
N ALA A 347 -8.87 -27.09 8.68
CA ALA A 347 -7.60 -27.08 7.96
C ALA A 347 -6.58 -26.10 8.56
N ILE A 348 -7.03 -24.99 9.15
CA ILE A 348 -6.14 -23.92 9.63
C ILE A 348 -5.65 -24.16 11.05
N VAL A 349 -6.51 -24.61 11.97
CA VAL A 349 -6.15 -24.81 13.39
C VAL A 349 -4.92 -25.71 13.56
N PRO A 350 -4.77 -26.84 12.83
CA PRO A 350 -3.57 -27.70 12.94
C PRO A 350 -2.26 -27.04 12.49
N LEU A 351 -2.33 -25.97 11.68
CA LEU A 351 -1.16 -25.25 11.19
C LEU A 351 -0.66 -24.23 12.22
N ILE A 352 -1.53 -23.77 13.13
CA ILE A 352 -1.19 -22.78 14.15
C ILE A 352 -0.27 -23.45 15.16
N ASN A 353 0.98 -22.99 15.20
CA ASN A 353 1.98 -23.55 16.10
C ASN A 353 2.99 -22.48 16.52
N ARG A 354 3.74 -22.78 17.59
CA ARG A 354 4.72 -21.86 18.20
C ARG A 354 5.82 -21.39 17.26
N HIS A 355 6.13 -22.10 16.16
CA HIS A 355 7.21 -21.70 15.24
C HIS A 355 6.93 -20.34 14.56
N ALA A 356 5.67 -20.05 14.25
CA ALA A 356 5.27 -18.76 13.66
C ALA A 356 5.51 -17.58 14.62
N PHE A 357 5.52 -17.84 15.94
CA PHE A 357 5.64 -16.84 16.99
C PHE A 357 7.04 -16.74 17.60
N ARG A 358 8.03 -17.48 17.08
CA ARG A 358 9.37 -17.45 17.68
C ARG A 358 10.00 -16.06 17.62
N PRO A 359 10.54 -15.53 18.73
CA PRO A 359 11.27 -14.26 18.72
C PRO A 359 12.52 -14.27 17.82
N ASP A 360 13.18 -15.41 17.67
CA ASP A 360 14.33 -15.57 16.76
C ASP A 360 13.93 -15.85 15.30
N GLY A 361 12.62 -15.95 15.01
CA GLY A 361 12.07 -16.13 13.67
C GLY A 361 12.15 -14.86 12.82
N ASN A 362 11.89 -14.98 11.52
CA ASN A 362 11.91 -13.84 10.60
C ASN A 362 10.74 -13.90 9.63
N LEU A 363 9.52 -13.68 10.15
CA LEU A 363 8.32 -13.63 9.33
C LEU A 363 8.49 -12.52 8.29
N ASN A 364 8.21 -12.82 7.02
CA ASN A 364 8.27 -11.83 5.96
C ASN A 364 6.86 -11.28 5.67
N PRO A 365 6.48 -10.12 6.24
CA PRO A 365 5.12 -9.59 6.11
C PRO A 365 4.79 -9.19 4.67
N ARG A 366 5.80 -8.95 3.82
CA ARG A 366 5.61 -8.61 2.40
C ARG A 366 5.05 -9.76 1.57
N GLN A 367 5.14 -10.99 2.07
CA GLN A 367 4.58 -12.19 1.43
C GLN A 367 3.16 -12.50 1.90
N ILE A 368 2.63 -11.73 2.84
CA ILE A 368 1.37 -12.01 3.52
C ILE A 368 0.32 -11.01 3.01
N PRO A 369 -0.62 -11.44 2.14
CA PRO A 369 -1.68 -10.56 1.67
C PRO A 369 -2.60 -10.17 2.83
N ILE A 370 -3.12 -8.95 2.79
CA ILE A 370 -3.98 -8.37 3.83
C ILE A 370 -5.28 -7.83 3.23
N SER A 371 -6.34 -7.71 4.04
CA SER A 371 -7.60 -7.10 3.57
C SER A 371 -7.57 -5.58 3.51
N LEU A 372 -6.63 -4.93 4.20
CA LEU A 372 -6.44 -3.48 4.12
C LEU A 372 -5.83 -3.11 2.75
N GLN A 373 -6.45 -2.16 2.06
CA GLN A 373 -5.87 -1.58 0.84
C GLN A 373 -4.86 -0.51 1.26
N LEU A 374 -3.59 -0.63 0.86
CA LEU A 374 -2.64 0.45 1.14
C LEU A 374 -2.94 1.70 0.28
N PRO A 375 -2.38 2.87 0.62
CA PRO A 375 -2.61 4.09 -0.15
C PRO A 375 -1.99 3.95 -1.55
N ASP A 376 -2.78 4.17 -2.60
CA ASP A 376 -2.32 4.19 -3.99
C ASP A 376 -1.39 5.38 -4.29
N TRP A 377 -0.77 5.43 -5.46
CA TRP A 377 0.15 6.53 -5.79
C TRP A 377 -0.50 7.92 -5.72
N ASN A 378 -1.81 8.06 -5.99
CA ASN A 378 -2.49 9.35 -5.86
C ASN A 378 -2.56 9.82 -4.40
N HIS A 379 -2.62 8.89 -3.43
CA HIS A 379 -2.58 9.21 -1.99
C HIS A 379 -1.17 9.47 -1.48
N TRP A 380 -0.13 9.06 -2.20
CA TRP A 380 1.26 9.41 -1.88
C TRP A 380 1.59 10.85 -2.26
N LEU A 381 0.95 11.37 -3.31
CA LEU A 381 1.26 12.69 -3.84
C LEU A 381 0.71 13.82 -2.96
N PRO A 382 1.48 14.89 -2.71
CA PRO A 382 0.98 16.05 -2.01
C PRO A 382 -0.15 16.72 -2.80
N SER A 383 -1.28 17.01 -2.14
CA SER A 383 -2.35 17.79 -2.77
C SER A 383 -1.98 19.27 -2.90
N VAL A 384 -1.13 19.77 -1.99
CA VAL A 384 -0.55 21.11 -2.03
C VAL A 384 0.95 21.00 -1.79
N HIS A 385 1.77 21.52 -2.70
CA HIS A 385 3.22 21.53 -2.49
C HIS A 385 3.59 22.41 -1.28
N PRO A 386 4.61 22.06 -0.46
CA PRO A 386 5.01 22.88 0.68
C PRO A 386 5.39 24.33 0.32
N LEU A 387 5.92 24.56 -0.90
CA LEU A 387 6.14 25.92 -1.41
C LEU A 387 4.83 26.70 -1.47
N ASP A 388 3.75 26.10 -1.96
CA ASP A 388 2.46 26.77 -2.07
C ASP A 388 1.77 26.94 -0.73
N ALA A 389 1.91 25.96 0.16
CA ALA A 389 1.35 26.00 1.51
C ALA A 389 2.00 27.07 2.41
N TRP A 390 3.33 27.23 2.35
CA TRP A 390 4.11 27.98 3.35
C TRP A 390 5.01 29.07 2.78
N GLY A 391 5.15 29.12 1.45
CA GLY A 391 5.94 30.13 0.75
C GLY A 391 7.43 30.10 1.07
N PRO A 392 8.11 31.26 1.09
CA PRO A 392 9.56 31.34 1.31
C PRO A 392 10.03 30.73 2.62
N VAL A 393 9.17 30.59 3.63
CA VAL A 393 9.52 29.93 4.90
C VAL A 393 9.94 28.47 4.65
N PHE A 394 9.28 27.78 3.72
CA PHE A 394 9.67 26.42 3.33
C PHE A 394 11.01 26.40 2.60
N GLN A 395 11.20 27.27 1.59
CA GLN A 395 12.45 27.32 0.80
C GLN A 395 13.67 27.62 1.67
N ASN A 396 13.50 28.43 2.71
CA ASN A 396 14.57 28.81 3.64
C ASN A 396 14.70 27.86 4.84
N SER A 397 13.96 26.74 4.86
CA SER A 397 13.96 25.80 5.98
C SER A 397 15.09 24.77 5.87
N GLU A 398 15.58 24.29 7.02
CA GLU A 398 16.49 23.13 7.07
C GLU A 398 15.85 21.88 6.44
N PHE A 399 14.51 21.77 6.47
CA PHE A 399 13.79 20.67 5.86
C PHE A 399 13.97 20.64 4.33
N PHE A 400 13.89 21.79 3.66
CA PHE A 400 14.16 21.90 2.23
C PHE A 400 15.66 21.75 1.92
N GLU A 401 16.53 22.40 2.72
CA GLU A 401 17.98 22.33 2.56
C GLU A 401 18.50 20.88 2.60
N LEU A 402 18.03 20.06 3.55
CA LEU A 402 18.46 18.67 3.71
C LEU A 402 18.02 17.76 2.56
N TYR A 403 16.98 18.10 1.80
CA TYR A 403 16.59 17.34 0.61
C TYR A 403 17.63 17.52 -0.52
N GLY A 404 18.02 18.77 -0.81
CA GLY A 404 19.14 19.09 -1.70
C GLY A 404 18.81 19.20 -3.19
N SER A 405 17.88 20.07 -3.58
CA SER A 405 17.73 20.45 -4.99
C SER A 405 18.91 21.33 -5.45
N ILE A 406 19.23 21.23 -6.76
CA ILE A 406 20.43 21.77 -7.43
C ILE A 406 20.45 23.33 -7.47
N GLU A 407 19.37 23.98 -7.05
CA GLU A 407 19.18 25.43 -7.14
C GLU A 407 18.91 26.11 -5.78
N SER A 408 19.67 25.78 -4.73
CA SER A 408 19.60 26.57 -3.48
C SER A 408 20.54 27.78 -3.55
N PRO A 409 20.05 29.03 -3.47
CA PRO A 409 20.88 30.24 -3.51
C PRO A 409 21.73 30.44 -2.24
N SER A 410 21.46 29.69 -1.17
CA SER A 410 22.14 29.84 0.12
C SER A 410 23.26 28.80 0.29
N ALA A 411 24.30 28.88 -0.53
CA ALA A 411 25.55 28.13 -0.37
C ALA A 411 26.41 28.64 0.81
N ALA A 412 25.79 29.00 1.92
CA ALA A 412 26.47 29.48 3.12
C ALA A 412 26.34 28.45 4.26
N LYS A 413 27.40 27.62 4.39
CA LYS A 413 27.71 26.65 5.47
C LYS A 413 27.26 25.18 5.27
N SER A 414 27.89 24.50 4.31
CA SER A 414 28.39 23.10 4.38
C SER A 414 27.61 22.03 5.17
N LYS A 415 26.28 21.93 5.06
CA LYS A 415 25.57 20.71 5.46
C LYS A 415 25.42 19.81 4.24
N GLN A 416 25.94 18.59 4.32
CA GLN A 416 25.74 17.56 3.29
C GLN A 416 24.23 17.25 3.19
N SER A 417 23.62 17.47 2.03
CA SER A 417 22.22 17.10 1.77
C SER A 417 22.08 15.59 1.65
N LEU A 418 20.86 15.08 1.85
CA LEU A 418 20.55 13.66 1.71
C LEU A 418 20.86 13.17 0.30
N ARG A 419 20.39 13.87 -0.75
CA ARG A 419 20.71 13.50 -2.14
C ARG A 419 22.23 13.49 -2.41
N SER A 420 22.98 14.47 -1.89
CA SER A 420 24.45 14.49 -2.07
C SER A 420 25.17 13.36 -1.34
N ALA A 421 24.69 12.95 -0.16
CA ALA A 421 25.22 11.81 0.57
C ALA A 421 24.94 10.49 -0.16
N LEU A 422 23.75 10.36 -0.74
CA LEU A 422 23.35 9.16 -1.48
C LEU A 422 24.05 9.05 -2.84
N ALA A 423 24.42 10.16 -3.47
CA ALA A 423 25.21 10.17 -4.70
C ALA A 423 26.72 9.89 -4.48
N SER A 424 27.17 9.76 -3.22
CA SER A 424 28.58 9.55 -2.88
C SER A 424 29.08 8.18 -3.38
N PRO A 425 30.34 8.07 -3.87
CA PRO A 425 30.96 6.77 -4.13
C PRO A 425 31.06 5.89 -2.86
N ASP A 426 31.06 6.49 -1.68
CA ASP A 426 31.15 5.79 -0.39
C ASP A 426 29.77 5.37 0.16
N LEU A 427 28.73 5.30 -0.68
CA LEU A 427 27.37 4.96 -0.24
C LEU A 427 27.29 3.64 0.54
N SER A 428 28.09 2.64 0.16
CA SER A 428 28.13 1.35 0.88
C SER A 428 28.66 1.49 2.31
N GLU A 429 29.69 2.32 2.52
CA GLU A 429 30.19 2.63 3.86
C GLU A 429 29.13 3.44 4.64
N PHE A 430 28.50 4.42 3.99
CA PHE A 430 27.45 5.23 4.59
C PHE A 430 26.23 4.40 5.07
N ILE A 431 25.88 3.35 4.33
CA ILE A 431 24.84 2.39 4.70
C ILE A 431 25.33 1.49 5.85
N SER A 432 26.46 0.81 5.67
CA SER A 432 26.96 -0.17 6.64
C SER A 432 27.32 0.44 7.99
N SER A 433 27.74 1.71 8.03
CA SER A 433 27.99 2.44 9.28
C SER A 433 26.70 2.91 9.98
N GLY A 434 25.53 2.76 9.36
CA GLY A 434 24.24 3.25 9.86
C GLY A 434 24.03 4.77 9.76
N ARG A 435 24.97 5.51 9.16
CA ARG A 435 24.85 6.99 9.02
C ARG A 435 23.68 7.39 8.14
N ILE A 436 23.28 6.54 7.19
CA ILE A 436 22.08 6.73 6.37
C ILE A 436 20.81 6.88 7.21
N VAL A 437 20.63 6.05 8.24
CA VAL A 437 19.46 6.09 9.13
C VAL A 437 19.42 7.42 9.88
N THR A 438 20.57 7.82 10.45
CA THR A 438 20.70 9.09 11.16
C THR A 438 20.38 10.29 10.27
N LEU A 439 20.77 10.26 8.99
CA LEU A 439 20.51 11.38 8.09
C LEU A 439 19.02 11.48 7.69
N PHE A 440 18.36 10.35 7.46
CA PHE A 440 16.91 10.33 7.26
C PHE A 440 16.14 10.80 8.51
N ASP A 441 16.55 10.37 9.70
CA ASP A 441 15.94 10.79 10.97
C ASP A 441 16.11 12.28 11.22
N LYS A 442 17.28 12.83 10.87
CA LYS A 442 17.53 14.28 10.90
C LYS A 442 16.58 15.02 9.97
N TRP A 443 16.36 14.51 8.75
CA TRP A 443 15.44 15.14 7.80
C TRP A 443 13.98 15.11 8.28
N THR A 444 13.54 14.01 8.87
CA THR A 444 12.21 13.90 9.51
C THR A 444 12.07 14.86 10.69
N SER A 445 13.11 15.01 11.50
CA SER A 445 13.14 15.97 12.60
C SER A 445 13.10 17.43 12.11
N ALA A 446 13.79 17.75 11.01
CA ALA A 446 13.71 19.07 10.38
C ALA A 446 12.28 19.39 9.90
N ARG A 447 11.57 18.41 9.33
CA ARG A 447 10.15 18.56 8.98
C ARG A 447 9.27 18.83 10.21
N ARG A 448 9.43 18.05 11.28
CA ARG A 448 8.66 18.25 12.53
C ARG A 448 8.92 19.63 13.11
N ALA A 449 10.19 20.05 13.17
CA ALA A 449 10.58 21.37 13.63
C ALA A 449 9.97 22.50 12.77
N PHE A 450 9.95 22.30 11.44
CA PHE A 450 9.33 23.23 10.50
C PHE A 450 7.81 23.40 10.72
N LEU A 451 7.08 22.29 10.94
CA LEU A 451 5.63 22.32 11.12
C LEU A 451 5.19 22.73 12.52
N LYS A 452 6.07 22.59 13.53
CA LYS A 452 5.75 22.73 14.96
C LYS A 452 4.88 23.94 15.30
N SER A 453 5.24 25.14 14.85
CA SER A 453 4.51 26.37 15.19
C SER A 453 3.11 26.45 14.60
N TYR A 454 2.80 25.62 13.61
CA TYR A 454 1.50 25.61 12.92
C TYR A 454 0.54 24.56 13.49
N VAL A 455 1.08 23.48 14.06
CA VAL A 455 0.32 22.26 14.40
C VAL A 455 0.39 21.88 15.87
N GLU A 456 1.25 22.53 16.67
CA GLU A 456 1.37 22.32 18.11
C GLU A 456 1.09 23.61 18.91
N GLY A 457 0.44 23.46 20.06
CA GLY A 457 0.24 24.53 21.04
C GLY A 457 -1.22 24.82 21.36
N LYS A 458 -1.47 25.44 22.53
CA LYS A 458 -2.83 25.68 23.07
C LYS A 458 -3.72 26.60 22.21
N GLY A 459 -3.17 27.27 21.21
CA GLY A 459 -3.89 28.21 20.33
C GLY A 459 -4.09 27.73 18.89
N VAL A 460 -3.70 26.50 18.56
CA VAL A 460 -3.86 25.97 17.19
C VAL A 460 -5.35 25.72 16.92
N ASN A 461 -5.87 26.34 15.86
CA ASN A 461 -7.22 26.12 15.37
C ASN A 461 -7.17 25.30 14.08
N TRP A 462 -7.52 24.01 14.17
CA TRP A 462 -7.50 23.11 13.02
C TRP A 462 -8.64 23.40 12.06
N THR A 463 -8.27 23.75 10.82
CA THR A 463 -9.18 23.86 9.67
C THR A 463 -8.85 22.76 8.65
N PRO A 464 -9.80 22.39 7.76
CA PRO A 464 -9.50 21.47 6.66
C PRO A 464 -8.31 21.92 5.79
N ASP A 465 -8.16 23.22 5.54
CA ASP A 465 -7.03 23.77 4.78
C ASP A 465 -5.69 23.55 5.52
N LEU A 466 -5.65 23.79 6.84
CA LEU A 466 -4.45 23.53 7.63
C LEU A 466 -4.08 22.04 7.63
N ALA A 467 -5.06 21.15 7.77
CA ALA A 467 -4.84 19.70 7.69
C ALA A 467 -4.28 19.28 6.33
N VAL A 468 -4.85 19.76 5.23
CA VAL A 468 -4.35 19.47 3.87
C VAL A 468 -2.92 19.96 3.68
N ARG A 469 -2.58 21.18 4.14
CA ARG A 469 -1.22 21.73 4.04
C ARG A 469 -0.20 20.95 4.88
N ALA A 470 -0.54 20.66 6.14
CA ALA A 470 0.32 19.91 7.04
C ALA A 470 0.56 18.49 6.52
N TYR A 471 -0.51 17.78 6.15
CA TYR A 471 -0.44 16.42 5.61
C TYR A 471 0.31 16.37 4.29
N SER A 472 0.04 17.30 3.35
CA SER A 472 0.76 17.36 2.08
C SER A 472 2.26 17.61 2.27
N THR A 473 2.67 18.27 3.35
CA THR A 473 4.10 18.42 3.68
C THR A 473 4.74 17.09 4.09
N GLN A 474 4.00 16.22 4.77
CA GLN A 474 4.44 14.86 5.07
C GLN A 474 4.52 14.00 3.81
N LEU A 475 3.50 14.07 2.95
CA LEU A 475 3.45 13.37 1.67
C LEU A 475 4.58 13.78 0.73
N TRP A 476 4.93 15.06 0.68
CA TRP A 476 6.08 15.53 -0.11
C TRP A 476 7.38 14.84 0.33
N GLN A 477 7.66 14.77 1.64
CA GLN A 477 8.80 14.01 2.16
C GLN A 477 8.75 12.55 1.70
N ARG A 478 7.56 11.95 1.71
CA ARG A 478 7.36 10.55 1.36
C ARG A 478 7.64 10.27 -0.12
N VAL A 479 7.12 11.10 -1.03
CA VAL A 479 7.40 11.00 -2.48
C VAL A 479 8.89 11.18 -2.74
N LYS A 480 9.51 12.19 -2.13
CA LYS A 480 10.95 12.44 -2.28
C LYS A 480 11.80 11.31 -1.70
N THR A 481 11.33 10.64 -0.65
CA THR A 481 11.96 9.41 -0.13
C THR A 481 11.88 8.28 -1.15
N TRP A 482 10.70 8.04 -1.75
CA TRP A 482 10.56 7.04 -2.82
C TRP A 482 11.48 7.35 -4.00
N GLU A 483 11.53 8.61 -4.44
CA GLU A 483 12.39 9.09 -5.53
C GLU A 483 13.86 8.72 -5.28
N MET A 484 14.41 9.10 -4.12
CA MET A 484 15.80 8.80 -3.76
C MET A 484 16.04 7.30 -3.60
N THR A 485 15.10 6.58 -3.00
CA THR A 485 15.21 5.14 -2.79
C THR A 485 15.30 4.38 -4.11
N GLN A 486 14.52 4.78 -5.13
CA GLN A 486 14.59 4.21 -6.47
C GLN A 486 15.86 4.65 -7.21
N GLU A 487 16.21 5.94 -7.14
CA GLU A 487 17.34 6.51 -7.87
C GLU A 487 18.69 5.92 -7.44
N PHE A 488 18.88 5.71 -6.14
CA PHE A 488 20.13 5.19 -5.57
C PHE A 488 20.07 3.69 -5.25
N GLY A 489 19.00 3.00 -5.67
CA GLY A 489 18.85 1.55 -5.53
C GLY A 489 18.92 1.06 -4.08
N LEU A 490 18.33 1.79 -3.13
CA LEU A 490 18.51 1.55 -1.70
C LEU A 490 17.80 0.29 -1.21
N GLU A 491 16.71 -0.10 -1.87
CA GLU A 491 15.76 -1.10 -1.38
C GLU A 491 16.33 -2.51 -1.25
N GLY A 492 17.28 -2.88 -2.11
CA GLY A 492 17.92 -4.20 -2.11
C GLY A 492 19.16 -4.27 -1.22
N ARG A 493 19.47 -3.21 -0.46
CA ARG A 493 20.75 -3.07 0.26
C ARG A 493 20.63 -3.33 1.76
N GLY A 494 19.54 -3.94 2.21
CA GLY A 494 19.27 -4.16 3.64
C GLY A 494 20.40 -4.92 4.36
N HIS A 495 20.98 -5.92 3.71
CA HIS A 495 22.09 -6.71 4.27
C HIS A 495 23.35 -5.91 4.55
N GLU A 496 23.57 -4.77 3.88
CA GLU A 496 24.73 -3.92 4.17
C GLU A 496 24.64 -3.31 5.57
N LEU A 497 23.44 -2.95 6.03
CA LEU A 497 23.22 -2.43 7.37
C LEU A 497 22.98 -3.55 8.39
N PHE A 498 22.14 -4.52 8.04
CA PHE A 498 21.58 -5.49 8.99
C PHE A 498 22.34 -6.82 9.02
N GLY A 499 23.29 -7.04 8.09
CA GLY A 499 24.00 -8.30 7.93
C GLY A 499 23.12 -9.41 7.34
N ALA A 500 23.68 -10.61 7.22
CA ALA A 500 23.02 -11.76 6.58
C ALA A 500 21.76 -12.24 7.32
N SER A 501 21.61 -11.92 8.61
CA SER A 501 20.43 -12.24 9.41
C SER A 501 19.27 -11.24 9.26
N GLY A 502 19.55 -10.05 8.71
CA GLY A 502 18.52 -9.06 8.43
C GLY A 502 17.73 -9.39 7.17
N GLU A 503 16.68 -8.61 6.90
CA GLU A 503 15.92 -8.73 5.67
C GLU A 503 16.71 -8.11 4.51
N ALA A 504 16.71 -8.80 3.35
CA ALA A 504 17.39 -8.32 2.15
C ALA A 504 16.78 -7.02 1.63
N ARG A 505 15.45 -6.91 1.71
CA ARG A 505 14.68 -5.75 1.27
C ARG A 505 14.23 -4.93 2.45
N THR A 506 14.55 -3.64 2.42
CA THR A 506 14.16 -2.73 3.50
C THR A 506 14.33 -1.27 3.10
N TRP A 507 13.70 -0.38 3.85
CA TRP A 507 14.00 1.04 3.89
C TRP A 507 14.87 1.38 5.09
N PHE A 508 15.71 2.42 4.95
CA PHE A 508 16.60 2.89 5.99
C PHE A 508 16.03 4.04 6.82
N ASN A 509 14.70 4.15 6.91
CA ASN A 509 14.04 5.27 7.57
C ASN A 509 12.68 4.86 8.18
N THR A 510 12.10 5.80 8.92
CA THR A 510 10.78 5.71 9.58
C THR A 510 9.78 6.70 8.99
N ILE A 511 10.08 7.26 7.81
CA ILE A 511 9.23 8.22 7.11
C ILE A 511 7.83 7.64 6.83
N PRO A 512 7.66 6.33 6.56
CA PRO A 512 6.32 5.77 6.43
C PRO A 512 5.42 6.02 7.64
N ALA A 513 5.84 5.59 8.83
CA ALA A 513 5.09 5.87 10.05
C ALA A 513 4.98 7.38 10.30
N ALA A 514 6.03 8.16 10.04
CA ALA A 514 5.97 9.61 10.20
C ALA A 514 5.10 10.32 9.15
N THR A 515 4.46 9.62 8.21
CA THR A 515 3.54 10.22 7.22
C THR A 515 2.09 10.25 7.73
N GLU A 516 1.81 9.48 8.78
CA GLU A 516 0.47 9.37 9.34
C GLU A 516 -0.13 10.72 9.79
N PRO A 517 -1.46 10.91 9.67
CA PRO A 517 -2.14 12.10 10.19
C PRO A 517 -1.81 12.45 11.65
N VAL A 518 -1.80 11.47 12.56
CA VAL A 518 -1.58 11.71 13.99
C VAL A 518 -0.16 12.20 14.31
N ALA A 519 0.85 11.86 13.48
CA ALA A 519 2.23 12.32 13.64
C ALA A 519 2.42 13.82 13.43
N VAL A 520 1.40 14.51 12.90
CA VAL A 520 1.35 15.98 12.79
C VAL A 520 0.13 16.57 13.52
N ASN A 521 -0.46 15.80 14.44
CA ASN A 521 -1.58 16.18 15.30
C ASN A 521 -2.88 16.54 14.56
N ILE A 522 -3.09 16.01 13.34
CA ILE A 522 -4.37 16.21 12.65
C ILE A 522 -5.48 15.57 13.49
N PRO A 523 -6.52 16.33 13.86
CA PRO A 523 -7.56 15.84 14.76
C PRO A 523 -8.55 14.94 14.02
N ASP A 524 -9.17 14.03 14.77
CA ASP A 524 -10.34 13.31 14.29
C ASP A 524 -11.54 14.26 14.12
N GLY A 525 -12.24 14.13 12.99
CA GLY A 525 -13.49 14.85 12.73
C GLY A 525 -13.45 15.73 11.48
N PRO A 526 -14.30 16.78 11.40
CA PRO A 526 -14.50 17.55 10.17
C PRO A 526 -13.25 18.26 9.63
N SER A 527 -12.31 18.59 10.51
CA SER A 527 -11.02 19.18 10.14
C SER A 527 -9.93 18.12 9.90
N GLY A 528 -10.23 16.84 10.10
CA GLY A 528 -9.32 15.72 9.89
C GLY A 528 -9.26 15.24 8.44
N MET A 529 -8.51 14.16 8.20
CA MET A 529 -8.43 13.56 6.87
C MET A 529 -9.80 13.08 6.39
N GLY A 530 -10.20 13.48 5.18
CA GLY A 530 -11.51 13.13 4.61
C GLY A 530 -12.71 13.63 5.44
N GLY A 531 -12.49 14.53 6.41
CA GLY A 531 -13.55 15.06 7.27
C GLY A 531 -14.16 14.05 8.25
N SER A 532 -13.49 12.93 8.53
CA SER A 532 -14.00 11.90 9.47
C SER A 532 -12.87 11.24 10.26
N ALA A 533 -13.18 10.80 11.49
CA ALA A 533 -12.30 9.98 12.31
C ALA A 533 -11.92 8.68 11.59
N LEU A 534 -12.91 7.99 10.99
CA LEU A 534 -12.69 6.76 10.22
C LEU A 534 -11.61 6.90 9.13
N THR A 535 -11.65 7.99 8.36
CA THR A 535 -10.66 8.19 7.29
C THR A 535 -9.29 8.57 7.86
N ASN A 536 -9.26 9.31 8.96
CA ASN A 536 -8.03 9.63 9.69
C ASN A 536 -7.33 8.36 10.17
N GLU A 537 -8.04 7.55 10.95
CA GLU A 537 -7.56 6.28 11.50
C GLU A 537 -7.20 5.26 10.41
N TYR A 538 -7.93 5.27 9.28
CA TYR A 538 -7.57 4.46 8.12
C TYR A 538 -6.20 4.82 7.56
N PHE A 539 -5.90 6.11 7.39
CA PHE A 539 -4.59 6.53 6.91
C PHE A 539 -3.50 6.30 7.95
N ASP A 540 -3.77 6.52 9.25
CA ASP A 540 -2.84 6.18 10.31
C ASP A 540 -2.46 4.68 10.26
N ALA A 541 -3.46 3.79 10.25
CA ALA A 541 -3.25 2.35 10.17
C ALA A 541 -2.52 1.93 8.88
N SER A 542 -2.85 2.55 7.74
CA SER A 542 -2.26 2.23 6.44
C SER A 542 -0.78 2.62 6.37
N TRP A 543 -0.40 3.76 6.96
CA TRP A 543 0.99 4.20 6.99
C TRP A 543 1.84 3.39 7.98
N TYR A 544 1.26 2.96 9.09
CA TYR A 544 1.92 2.00 9.99
C TYR A 544 2.10 0.63 9.38
N GLU A 545 1.09 0.10 8.69
CA GLU A 545 1.21 -1.16 7.96
C GLU A 545 2.36 -1.07 6.96
N LEU A 546 2.45 0.04 6.24
CA LEU A 546 3.53 0.25 5.29
C LEU A 546 4.91 0.43 5.96
N GLN A 547 4.99 1.03 7.15
CA GLN A 547 6.21 1.02 7.96
C GLN A 547 6.65 -0.41 8.27
N LEU A 548 5.72 -1.27 8.69
CA LEU A 548 5.99 -2.67 9.01
C LEU A 548 6.51 -3.43 7.78
N LEU A 549 5.93 -3.19 6.60
CA LEU A 549 6.35 -3.84 5.35
C LEU A 549 7.74 -3.41 4.87
N LEU A 550 8.06 -2.12 5.00
CA LEU A 550 9.30 -1.53 4.50
C LEU A 550 10.45 -1.61 5.49
N ASN A 551 10.18 -1.48 6.80
CA ASN A 551 11.18 -1.50 7.84
C ASN A 551 10.53 -1.84 9.20
N SER A 552 10.33 -3.12 9.46
CA SER A 552 9.87 -3.65 10.77
C SER A 552 10.99 -3.70 11.82
N GLY A 553 12.12 -3.03 11.61
CA GLY A 553 13.23 -2.99 12.55
C GLY A 553 14.26 -4.10 12.48
N ASN A 554 14.10 -5.13 11.65
CA ASN A 554 15.18 -6.09 11.32
C ASN A 554 15.94 -6.66 12.55
N HIS A 555 15.22 -7.12 13.58
CA HIS A 555 15.82 -7.57 14.85
C HIS A 555 16.71 -6.51 15.50
N ARG A 556 16.40 -5.22 15.36
CA ARG A 556 17.13 -4.13 16.00
C ARG A 556 16.14 -3.19 16.66
N HIS A 557 15.50 -3.69 17.71
CA HIS A 557 14.72 -2.83 18.59
C HIS A 557 15.61 -2.16 19.62
N ARG A 558 15.53 -0.83 19.68
CA ARG A 558 16.14 -0.02 20.74
C ARG A 558 15.05 0.88 21.30
N ASP A 559 14.66 0.63 22.55
CA ASP A 559 13.56 1.30 23.25
C ASP A 559 12.21 1.24 22.52
N ARG A 560 11.98 2.08 21.50
CA ARG A 560 10.78 2.10 20.66
C ARG A 560 11.08 2.36 19.18
N LEU A 561 12.35 2.23 18.80
CA LEU A 561 12.81 2.47 17.44
C LEU A 561 13.22 1.14 16.79
N PRO A 562 13.09 1.05 15.45
CA PRO A 562 12.50 2.05 14.55
C PRO A 562 10.97 2.02 14.50
N VAL A 563 10.32 1.08 15.19
CA VAL A 563 8.86 0.95 15.25
C VAL A 563 8.42 0.98 16.72
N ASP A 564 7.53 1.92 17.09
CA ASP A 564 6.87 1.92 18.39
C ASP A 564 5.73 0.88 18.35
N TRP A 565 6.08 -0.36 18.63
CA TRP A 565 5.16 -1.50 18.51
C TRP A 565 3.90 -1.36 19.36
N ILE A 566 4.01 -0.72 20.52
CA ILE A 566 2.86 -0.51 21.41
C ILE A 566 1.88 0.45 20.77
N TYR A 567 2.38 1.53 20.17
CA TYR A 567 1.54 2.50 19.46
C TYR A 567 0.92 1.89 18.19
N VAL A 568 1.71 1.18 17.39
CA VAL A 568 1.23 0.45 16.19
C VAL A 568 0.10 -0.50 16.55
N ILE A 569 0.26 -1.28 17.61
CA ILE A 569 -0.74 -2.25 18.05
C ILE A 569 -1.97 -1.51 18.59
N GLY A 570 -1.79 -0.47 19.42
CA GLY A 570 -2.89 0.39 19.90
C GLY A 570 -3.75 0.95 18.77
N GLY A 571 -3.15 1.34 17.64
CA GLY A 571 -3.86 1.84 16.45
C GLY A 571 -4.87 0.86 15.85
N PHE A 572 -4.75 -0.45 16.10
CA PHE A 572 -5.79 -1.42 15.72
C PHE A 572 -7.10 -1.18 16.47
N GLN A 573 -7.05 -0.78 17.75
CA GLN A 573 -8.25 -0.45 18.51
C GLN A 573 -8.86 0.86 18.08
N ASP A 574 -8.02 1.84 17.75
CA ASP A 574 -8.45 3.15 17.27
C ASP A 574 -9.20 2.98 15.91
N LEU A 575 -8.62 2.25 14.95
CA LEU A 575 -9.33 1.89 13.71
C LEU A 575 -10.58 1.03 13.94
N TYR A 576 -10.56 0.10 14.89
CA TYR A 576 -11.74 -0.71 15.23
C TYR A 576 -12.87 0.13 15.83
N ALA A 577 -12.56 1.15 16.63
CA ALA A 577 -13.55 2.04 17.21
C ALA A 577 -14.38 2.74 16.13
N GLU A 578 -13.76 3.09 15.02
CA GLU A 578 -14.39 3.77 13.89
C GLU A 578 -15.03 2.80 12.87
N SER A 579 -14.30 1.76 12.47
CA SER A 579 -14.75 0.84 11.41
C SER A 579 -15.70 -0.26 11.91
N ARG A 580 -15.62 -0.59 13.20
CA ARG A 580 -16.25 -1.78 13.82
C ARG A 580 -15.88 -3.10 13.14
N ARG A 581 -14.74 -3.13 12.43
CA ARG A 581 -14.24 -4.29 11.71
C ARG A 581 -13.01 -4.86 12.44
N PRO A 582 -13.10 -6.05 13.05
CA PRO A 582 -11.94 -6.69 13.65
C PRO A 582 -10.98 -7.20 12.56
N GLU A 583 -9.68 -7.04 12.78
CA GLU A 583 -8.61 -7.50 11.88
C GLU A 583 -7.56 -8.36 12.64
N PRO A 584 -7.98 -9.50 13.21
CA PRO A 584 -7.10 -10.31 14.04
C PRO A 584 -5.90 -10.89 13.29
N ALA A 585 -6.03 -11.23 12.00
CA ALA A 585 -4.92 -11.82 11.25
C ALA A 585 -3.85 -10.77 10.94
N ARG A 586 -4.24 -9.55 10.50
CA ARG A 586 -3.31 -8.43 10.36
C ARG A 586 -2.66 -8.07 11.70
N LEU A 587 -3.41 -8.06 12.81
CA LEU A 587 -2.85 -7.86 14.14
C LEU A 587 -1.84 -8.96 14.51
N LEU A 588 -2.10 -10.23 14.18
CA LEU A 588 -1.16 -11.32 14.45
C LEU A 588 0.16 -11.15 13.70
N VAL A 589 0.15 -10.65 12.47
CA VAL A 589 1.40 -10.29 11.74
C VAL A 589 2.17 -9.23 12.54
N ALA A 590 1.49 -8.18 13.00
CA ALA A 590 2.12 -7.13 13.82
C ALA A 590 2.68 -7.68 15.14
N LEU A 591 1.94 -8.55 15.84
CA LEU A 591 2.39 -9.18 17.08
C LEU A 591 3.63 -10.06 16.89
N ILE A 592 3.65 -10.87 15.83
CA ILE A 592 4.81 -11.71 15.49
C ILE A 592 6.03 -10.82 15.20
N LYS A 593 5.87 -9.78 14.37
CA LYS A 593 6.96 -8.86 14.04
C LYS A 593 7.42 -8.03 15.24
N ALA A 594 6.52 -7.64 16.13
CA ALA A 594 6.88 -6.99 17.39
C ALA A 594 7.82 -7.88 18.20
N MET A 595 7.42 -9.13 18.44
CA MET A 595 8.21 -10.10 19.20
C MET A 595 9.57 -10.40 18.54
N GLN A 596 9.60 -10.54 17.21
CA GLN A 596 10.83 -10.76 16.45
C GLN A 596 11.77 -9.55 16.49
N SER A 597 11.22 -8.34 16.34
CA SER A 597 11.98 -7.10 16.39
C SER A 597 12.69 -6.93 17.73
N THR A 598 12.07 -7.37 18.83
CA THR A 598 12.64 -7.28 20.19
C THR A 598 13.61 -8.36 20.60
N ASP A 599 13.82 -9.35 19.75
CA ASP A 599 14.94 -10.27 19.89
C ASP A 599 16.05 -9.90 18.90
N PRO A 600 16.97 -9.00 19.28
CA PRO A 600 18.16 -8.72 18.49
C PRO A 600 19.19 -9.85 18.55
N ARG A 601 18.82 -11.01 19.12
CA ARG A 601 19.69 -12.16 19.35
C ARG A 601 20.83 -11.83 20.31
N ILE A 602 20.58 -10.86 21.20
CA ILE A 602 21.45 -10.44 22.29
C ILE A 602 20.76 -10.82 23.61
N GLY A 603 21.53 -11.42 24.52
CA GLY A 603 21.02 -11.83 25.83
C GLY A 603 20.64 -10.67 26.74
N PRO A 604 19.82 -10.91 27.77
CA PRO A 604 19.31 -9.88 28.69
C PRO A 604 20.40 -9.26 29.58
N GLU A 605 21.63 -9.74 29.55
CA GLU A 605 22.76 -9.09 30.21
C GLU A 605 23.07 -7.72 29.60
N ASP A 606 22.82 -7.52 28.30
CA ASP A 606 22.85 -6.21 27.69
C ASP A 606 21.54 -5.49 28.02
N PHE A 607 21.61 -4.45 28.85
CA PHE A 607 20.42 -3.73 29.30
C PHE A 607 19.84 -2.81 28.23
N ALA A 608 20.68 -2.30 27.33
CA ALA A 608 20.26 -1.39 26.29
C ALA A 608 19.75 -2.13 25.04
N GLN A 609 20.30 -3.31 24.75
CA GLN A 609 20.04 -4.01 23.49
C GLN A 609 19.65 -5.47 23.66
N GLY A 610 19.54 -6.01 24.87
CA GLY A 610 19.16 -7.41 25.09
C GLY A 610 17.66 -7.66 25.06
N TRP A 611 17.27 -8.94 24.93
CA TRP A 611 15.87 -9.37 25.09
C TRP A 611 15.29 -8.97 26.45
N ARG A 612 14.08 -8.40 26.46
CA ARG A 612 13.38 -7.95 27.66
C ARG A 612 11.91 -8.35 27.65
N PRO A 613 11.45 -9.23 28.58
CA PRO A 613 10.07 -9.71 28.58
C PRO A 613 9.01 -8.61 28.82
N SER A 614 9.41 -7.47 29.39
CA SER A 614 8.51 -6.39 29.81
C SER A 614 8.56 -5.13 28.95
N GLN A 615 9.42 -5.07 27.92
CA GLN A 615 9.62 -3.85 27.12
C GLN A 615 8.86 -3.84 25.79
N ASN A 616 8.01 -4.83 25.53
CA ASN A 616 7.23 -4.91 24.29
C ASN A 616 5.96 -5.72 24.47
N VAL A 617 5.20 -5.87 23.38
CA VAL A 617 3.93 -6.55 23.39
C VAL A 617 4.05 -8.02 23.77
N ASP A 618 3.25 -8.42 24.72
CA ASP A 618 3.31 -9.73 25.36
C ASP A 618 2.00 -10.54 25.19
N PRO A 619 2.00 -11.85 25.52
CA PRO A 619 0.86 -12.73 25.26
C PRO A 619 -0.43 -12.38 26.01
N THR A 620 -0.43 -11.49 27.01
CA THR A 620 -1.66 -11.12 27.73
C THR A 620 -2.70 -10.48 26.84
N ILE A 621 -2.28 -9.86 25.71
CA ILE A 621 -3.20 -9.31 24.70
C ILE A 621 -4.27 -10.31 24.25
N MET A 622 -3.94 -11.61 24.20
CA MET A 622 -4.86 -12.66 23.75
C MET A 622 -5.96 -12.99 24.75
N VAL A 623 -5.78 -12.61 26.02
CA VAL A 623 -6.71 -12.92 27.13
C VAL A 623 -7.20 -11.68 27.87
N ASP A 624 -6.76 -10.50 27.44
CA ASP A 624 -7.22 -9.21 27.97
C ASP A 624 -8.60 -8.87 27.40
N ALA A 625 -9.53 -8.49 28.28
CA ALA A 625 -10.92 -8.23 27.92
C ALA A 625 -11.07 -7.04 26.95
N VAL A 626 -10.14 -6.07 26.99
CA VAL A 626 -10.15 -4.90 26.09
C VAL A 626 -9.89 -5.33 24.64
N TRP A 627 -9.13 -6.41 24.43
CA TRP A 627 -8.79 -6.94 23.10
C TRP A 627 -9.72 -8.03 22.59
N ALA A 628 -10.61 -8.56 23.43
CA ALA A 628 -11.56 -9.60 23.04
C ALA A 628 -12.37 -9.28 21.76
N PRO A 629 -12.83 -8.03 21.51
CA PRO A 629 -13.54 -7.69 20.27
C PRO A 629 -12.67 -7.85 19.01
N MET A 630 -11.36 -7.62 19.10
CA MET A 630 -10.44 -7.73 17.96
C MET A 630 -10.31 -9.18 17.48
N PHE A 631 -10.35 -10.14 18.41
CA PHE A 631 -10.24 -11.55 18.08
C PHE A 631 -11.58 -12.22 17.81
N GLN A 632 -12.72 -11.50 17.90
CA GLN A 632 -14.05 -12.11 17.92
C GLN A 632 -14.37 -12.97 16.69
N SER A 633 -13.80 -12.65 15.52
CA SER A 633 -13.99 -13.39 14.26
C SER A 633 -13.22 -14.71 14.16
N LEU A 634 -12.26 -14.96 15.06
CA LEU A 634 -11.57 -16.26 15.14
C LEU A 634 -12.48 -17.30 15.82
N SER A 635 -12.41 -18.56 15.35
CA SER A 635 -13.06 -19.69 16.04
C SER A 635 -12.44 -19.90 17.44
N ASN A 636 -13.18 -20.51 18.37
CA ASN A 636 -12.68 -20.76 19.72
C ASN A 636 -11.42 -21.64 19.72
N ASP A 637 -11.37 -22.66 18.86
CA ASP A 637 -10.18 -23.52 18.71
C ASP A 637 -8.99 -22.75 18.14
N ALA A 638 -9.21 -21.86 17.17
CA ALA A 638 -8.15 -21.01 16.63
C ALA A 638 -7.64 -20.01 17.68
N LYS A 639 -8.54 -19.37 18.44
CA LYS A 639 -8.17 -18.49 19.57
C LYS A 639 -7.29 -19.25 20.57
N ARG A 640 -7.72 -20.44 21.01
CA ARG A 640 -6.93 -21.28 21.92
C ARG A 640 -5.55 -21.59 21.34
N ALA A 641 -5.49 -22.07 20.09
CA ALA A 641 -4.24 -22.47 19.45
C ALA A 641 -3.26 -21.29 19.28
N VAL A 642 -3.76 -20.10 18.93
CA VAL A 642 -2.95 -18.87 18.84
C VAL A 642 -2.44 -18.47 20.23
N THR A 643 -3.33 -18.39 21.23
CA THR A 643 -2.97 -18.01 22.61
C THR A 643 -1.90 -18.95 23.17
N GLU A 644 -2.10 -20.26 23.03
CA GLU A 644 -1.15 -21.27 23.50
C GLU A 644 0.19 -21.18 22.76
N SER A 645 0.17 -21.03 21.43
CA SER A 645 1.39 -20.94 20.61
C SER A 645 2.21 -19.68 20.91
N PHE A 646 1.54 -18.54 21.07
CA PHE A 646 2.19 -17.27 21.40
C PHE A 646 2.78 -17.32 22.82
N LEU A 647 2.00 -17.78 23.81
CA LEU A 647 2.49 -17.93 25.18
C LEU A 647 3.68 -18.90 25.26
N ALA A 648 3.61 -20.03 24.54
CA ALA A 648 4.69 -21.01 24.50
C ALA A 648 5.97 -20.43 23.91
N ALA A 649 5.91 -19.72 22.78
CA ALA A 649 7.07 -19.11 22.15
C ALA A 649 7.73 -18.03 23.05
N TRP A 650 6.91 -17.20 23.69
CA TRP A 650 7.37 -16.19 24.64
C TRP A 650 8.04 -16.82 25.86
N LEU A 651 7.44 -17.87 26.44
CA LEU A 651 7.99 -18.56 27.61
C LEU A 651 9.26 -19.36 27.27
N GLU A 652 9.31 -19.99 26.10
CA GLU A 652 10.52 -20.67 25.60
C GLU A 652 11.70 -19.70 25.57
N LYS A 653 11.53 -18.50 24.98
CA LYS A 653 12.59 -17.47 24.96
C LYS A 653 13.00 -17.03 26.36
N ASN A 654 12.03 -16.84 27.25
CA ASN A 654 12.28 -16.39 28.62
C ASN A 654 12.97 -17.42 29.52
N THR A 655 12.85 -18.70 29.19
CA THR A 655 13.49 -19.80 29.93
C THR A 655 14.89 -20.14 29.42
N GLN A 656 15.33 -19.56 28.30
CA GLN A 656 16.72 -19.67 27.81
C GLN A 656 17.73 -19.00 28.75
N TYR A 657 17.29 -18.07 29.58
CA TYR A 657 18.14 -17.32 30.50
C TYR A 657 17.73 -17.58 31.94
N SER A 658 18.72 -17.70 32.84
CA SER A 658 18.43 -17.71 34.27
C SER A 658 17.87 -16.36 34.71
N ALA A 659 16.95 -16.36 35.68
CA ALA A 659 16.29 -15.13 36.15
C ALA A 659 17.30 -14.02 36.54
N GLY A 660 18.43 -14.39 37.15
CA GLY A 660 19.49 -13.45 37.53
C GLY A 660 20.10 -12.66 36.36
N ARG A 661 20.13 -13.21 35.14
CA ARG A 661 20.67 -12.50 33.96
C ARG A 661 19.82 -11.31 33.52
N TYR A 662 18.55 -11.26 33.93
CA TYR A 662 17.66 -10.14 33.61
C TYR A 662 17.87 -8.92 34.52
N PHE A 663 18.61 -9.04 35.62
CA PHE A 663 18.73 -7.97 36.60
C PHE A 663 20.18 -7.52 36.77
N ARG A 664 20.37 -6.21 37.03
CA ARG A 664 21.65 -5.61 37.44
C ARG A 664 21.40 -4.73 38.67
N VAL A 665 22.33 -4.73 39.61
CA VAL A 665 22.24 -3.94 40.85
C VAL A 665 22.21 -2.44 40.50
N GLY A 666 21.29 -1.68 41.11
CA GLY A 666 21.25 -0.22 41.02
C GLY A 666 20.60 0.36 39.76
N LEU A 667 20.02 -0.46 38.86
CA LEU A 667 19.27 0.01 37.69
C LEU A 667 17.78 -0.27 37.87
N ALA A 668 16.97 0.79 37.97
CA ALA A 668 15.52 0.68 37.90
C ALA A 668 15.09 0.48 36.44
N GLN A 669 14.20 -0.49 36.17
CA GLN A 669 13.55 -0.59 34.87
C GLN A 669 12.51 0.52 34.72
N SER A 670 12.59 1.28 33.64
CA SER A 670 11.51 2.17 33.24
C SER A 670 10.32 1.32 32.78
N SER A 671 9.23 1.32 33.54
CA SER A 671 7.94 0.79 33.06
C SER A 671 7.27 1.84 32.18
N TYR A 672 6.89 1.47 30.96
CA TYR A 672 6.01 2.32 30.17
C TYR A 672 4.56 2.13 30.62
N GLY A 673 3.90 3.21 31.02
CA GLY A 673 2.46 3.22 31.18
C GLY A 673 1.80 3.32 29.81
N THR A 674 1.27 2.21 29.29
CA THR A 674 0.41 2.24 28.11
C THR A 674 -0.86 3.04 28.44
N PRO A 675 -1.42 3.81 27.48
CA PRO A 675 -2.76 4.38 27.65
C PRO A 675 -3.75 3.29 28.08
N ALA A 676 -4.55 3.57 29.12
CA ALA A 676 -5.48 2.58 29.68
C ALA A 676 -6.44 1.99 28.63
N LYS A 677 -6.77 2.78 27.58
CA LYS A 677 -7.60 2.32 26.46
C LYS A 677 -7.00 1.14 25.68
N TYR A 678 -5.67 1.02 25.64
CA TYR A 678 -4.96 -0.06 24.95
C TYR A 678 -4.84 -1.34 25.77
N GLY A 679 -5.34 -1.37 27.01
CA GLY A 679 -5.25 -2.53 27.89
C GLY A 679 -3.81 -2.89 28.30
N ASN A 680 -3.66 -4.07 28.91
CA ASN A 680 -2.36 -4.59 29.34
C ASN A 680 -1.69 -5.34 28.21
N ILE A 681 -1.06 -4.61 27.28
CA ILE A 681 -0.33 -5.22 26.16
C ILE A 681 1.17 -5.25 26.35
N SER A 682 1.74 -4.47 27.28
CA SER A 682 3.19 -4.44 27.53
C SER A 682 3.45 -4.19 29.01
N GLY A 683 4.63 -4.61 29.48
CA GLY A 683 5.05 -4.39 30.87
C GLY A 683 4.24 -5.18 31.90
N SER A 684 3.37 -6.09 31.44
CA SER A 684 2.58 -6.93 32.31
C SER A 684 3.44 -8.01 32.96
N LYS A 685 3.07 -8.40 34.17
CA LYS A 685 3.55 -9.65 34.76
C LYS A 685 2.72 -10.78 34.16
N VAL A 686 3.10 -11.25 32.97
CA VAL A 686 2.35 -12.27 32.19
C VAL A 686 1.90 -13.47 33.05
N TRP A 687 2.72 -13.87 34.04
CA TRP A 687 2.38 -14.96 34.95
C TRP A 687 1.21 -14.70 35.90
N GLU A 688 0.87 -13.44 36.19
CA GLU A 688 -0.31 -13.06 36.97
C GLU A 688 -1.61 -13.30 36.17
N ALA A 689 -1.54 -13.35 34.83
CA ALA A 689 -2.66 -13.70 33.95
C ALA A 689 -2.91 -15.21 33.82
N ALA A 690 -2.22 -16.07 34.59
CA ALA A 690 -2.40 -17.52 34.57
C ALA A 690 -3.87 -17.99 34.66
N PRO A 691 -4.74 -17.43 35.52
CA PRO A 691 -6.16 -17.81 35.55
C PRO A 691 -6.89 -17.51 34.24
N LEU A 692 -6.53 -16.42 33.54
CA LEU A 692 -7.13 -16.04 32.27
C LEU A 692 -6.68 -16.97 31.14
N PHE A 693 -5.41 -17.37 31.12
CA PHE A 693 -4.93 -18.38 30.17
C PHE A 693 -5.61 -19.74 30.36
N MET A 694 -5.83 -20.17 31.62
CA MET A 694 -6.61 -21.38 31.92
C MET A 694 -8.05 -21.25 31.41
N ALA A 695 -8.70 -20.10 31.63
CA ALA A 695 -10.04 -19.82 31.14
C ALA A 695 -10.13 -19.80 29.60
N ALA A 696 -9.05 -19.39 28.93
CA ALA A 696 -8.90 -19.44 27.47
C ALA A 696 -8.60 -20.85 26.93
N GLY A 697 -8.50 -21.86 27.80
CA GLY A 697 -8.31 -23.26 27.42
C GLY A 697 -6.86 -23.65 27.08
N VAL A 698 -5.87 -22.83 27.46
CA VAL A 698 -4.43 -23.15 27.29
C VAL A 698 -4.06 -24.38 28.13
N ASP A 699 -3.16 -25.22 27.63
CA ASP A 699 -2.65 -26.39 28.36
C ASP A 699 -2.23 -26.04 29.81
N PRO A 700 -2.84 -26.69 30.82
CA PRO A 700 -2.48 -26.50 32.22
C PRO A 700 -0.99 -26.74 32.54
N GLN A 701 -0.28 -27.57 31.78
CA GLN A 701 1.17 -27.75 31.95
C GLN A 701 1.92 -26.47 31.58
N LEU A 702 1.59 -25.84 30.45
CA LEU A 702 2.20 -24.59 30.02
C LEU A 702 1.94 -23.47 31.03
N VAL A 703 0.71 -23.36 31.54
CA VAL A 703 0.38 -22.38 32.58
C VAL A 703 1.17 -22.61 33.88
N ARG A 704 1.36 -23.86 34.30
CA ARG A 704 2.21 -24.17 35.47
C ARG A 704 3.68 -23.78 35.24
N GLN A 705 4.20 -23.99 34.03
CA GLN A 705 5.56 -23.54 33.69
C GLN A 705 5.68 -22.02 33.75
N LEU A 706 4.69 -21.29 33.22
CA LEU A 706 4.61 -19.83 33.30
C LEU A 706 4.64 -19.35 34.75
N GLN A 707 3.81 -19.93 35.63
CA GLN A 707 3.78 -19.57 37.06
C GLN A 707 5.11 -19.85 37.75
N LYS A 708 5.75 -20.99 37.47
CA LYS A 708 7.06 -21.34 38.03
C LYS A 708 8.15 -20.35 37.61
N TRP A 709 8.19 -20.01 36.32
CA TRP A 709 9.13 -19.02 35.80
C TRP A 709 8.86 -17.63 36.41
N GLY A 710 7.60 -17.20 36.44
CA GLY A 710 7.19 -15.92 37.02
C GLY A 710 7.54 -15.76 38.50
N ALA A 711 7.33 -16.81 39.30
CA ALA A 711 7.73 -16.83 40.71
C ALA A 711 9.26 -16.68 40.88
N SER A 712 10.05 -17.38 40.06
CA SER A 712 11.51 -17.25 40.07
C SER A 712 11.99 -15.86 39.62
N TYR A 713 11.35 -15.31 38.58
CA TYR A 713 11.65 -13.96 38.08
C TYR A 713 11.32 -12.90 39.13
N ALA A 714 10.15 -12.97 39.77
CA ALA A 714 9.72 -12.02 40.79
C ALA A 714 10.56 -12.08 42.08
N ASP A 715 10.86 -13.29 42.58
CA ASP A 715 11.76 -13.47 43.74
C ASP A 715 13.15 -12.90 43.46
N THR A 716 13.68 -13.15 42.26
CA THR A 716 14.98 -12.58 41.85
C THR A 716 14.90 -11.05 41.76
N ALA A 717 13.86 -10.50 41.12
CA ALA A 717 13.67 -9.06 41.01
C ALA A 717 13.67 -8.37 42.39
N ALA A 718 12.95 -8.94 43.36
CA ALA A 718 12.90 -8.44 44.73
C ALA A 718 14.31 -8.41 45.36
N ARG A 719 15.09 -9.49 45.25
CA ARG A 719 16.47 -9.54 45.79
C ARG A 719 17.41 -8.48 45.20
N PHE A 720 17.25 -8.17 43.92
CA PHE A 720 18.02 -7.10 43.26
C PHE A 720 17.55 -5.69 43.64
N GLN A 721 16.25 -5.50 43.90
CA GLN A 721 15.72 -4.25 44.49
C GLN A 721 16.16 -4.06 45.95
N TYR A 722 16.33 -5.15 46.70
CA TYR A 722 16.73 -5.15 48.11
C TYR A 722 18.24 -5.30 48.37
N SER A 723 19.11 -5.24 47.34
CA SER A 723 20.56 -5.43 47.54
C SER A 723 21.13 -4.40 48.54
N PRO A 724 21.58 -4.84 49.74
CA PRO A 724 22.01 -3.93 50.80
C PRO A 724 23.43 -3.44 50.48
N GLY A 725 23.52 -2.28 49.84
CA GLY A 725 24.79 -1.77 49.33
C GLY A 725 24.87 -0.25 49.19
N THR A 726 24.02 0.53 49.88
CA THR A 726 24.26 1.94 50.20
C THR A 726 23.30 2.33 51.32
N ALA A 727 23.59 1.89 52.54
CA ALA A 727 23.13 2.64 53.70
C ALA A 727 23.82 4.00 53.63
N GLN A 728 23.12 5.02 53.13
CA GLN A 728 23.54 6.40 53.33
C GLN A 728 23.80 6.57 54.83
N SER A 729 25.05 6.83 55.18
CA SER A 729 25.40 7.27 56.53
C SER A 729 24.61 8.55 56.78
N LYS A 730 23.62 8.49 57.64
CA LYS A 730 23.04 9.67 58.26
C LYS A 730 24.14 10.29 59.13
N THR A 731 24.88 11.23 58.58
CA THR A 731 25.69 12.15 59.39
C THR A 731 24.75 13.25 59.90
N PRO A 732 24.71 13.55 61.21
CA PRO A 732 23.78 14.54 61.76
C PRO A 732 24.18 15.97 61.37
N ALA A 733 23.16 16.82 61.31
CA ALA A 733 23.18 18.24 60.98
C ALA A 733 24.33 19.06 61.60
N SER A 734 24.89 19.99 60.81
CA SER A 734 25.47 21.23 61.34
C SER A 734 24.64 22.43 60.91
N LYS A 735 24.00 23.07 61.89
CA LYS A 735 23.47 24.43 61.82
C LYS A 735 24.61 25.44 61.63
N LYS A 736 24.42 26.41 60.73
CA LYS A 736 24.89 27.82 60.72
C LYS A 736 24.51 28.37 59.34
N GLY A 737 23.80 29.46 59.12
CA GLY A 737 23.38 30.57 59.96
C GLY A 737 23.48 31.85 59.13
N GLY A 738 22.33 32.48 58.81
CA GLY A 738 22.18 33.93 58.68
C GLY A 738 22.50 34.61 57.34
N GLY A 739 21.57 35.48 56.90
CA GLY A 739 21.94 36.76 56.30
C GLY A 739 21.12 37.24 55.09
N LYS A 740 19.95 37.82 55.39
CA LYS A 740 19.17 38.84 54.66
C LYS A 740 19.16 38.87 53.13
#